data_AF-A0A7X0SP28-F1
#
_entry.id   AF-A0A7X0SP28-F1
#
_cell.length_a   1.000
_cell.length_b   1.000
_cell.length_c   1.000
_cell.angle_alpha   90.00
_cell.angle_beta   90.00
_cell.angle_gamma   90.00
#
_symmetry.space_group_name_H-M   'P 1'
#
loop_
_entity.id
_entity.type
_entity.pdbx_description
1 polymer ?
#
loop_
_entity_poly.entity_id
_entity_poly.type
_entity_poly.pdbx_seq_one_letter_code
_entity_poly.pdbx_strand_id
1 'polypeptide(L)'
;MSERFRTLNGWCRKCLIPVIAGTLVMTSAVGATVLPLGKAQVASAATVKAAVTYKLVKQDETNITAGAKQIDYQWVSSDSSKLTQLVHVVQVDLTNPYVQLNAMTGKAGSVTARQSVGGMAKETGAVAGINGDVFNTATSSEGAPLGAEIRSGELISSTSKLTGMYAFGVTKDRTPIIDEFSFSGTVQAADGSTFPLTGVNKSAYKTEPDDAYSHADAMYIYTDNWTASQRPMNSGTTPTEALVVDGVVTEVSDGQEITTPVPENGYILRGHKSAADFIRTHLSVGTQVTSNYSLTSLTNGKTYDPSSFQMMVSGHTILVDNGKASSFSRDVSGLSGSSARARTAVGYSQDGKTAYLITVEENGGLKGVPLSQLQDIMVKLGVWKGVNMDGGGSTTMVTRPLGDFDVTLAHPTSFGTTQRQVADGIGVYTTAPQGAIKGIVASGEKTLFIGQQTNYALKAYDTYYNPIDPSGLTPTWSMDKAIGSFQNGVFQATKEGTAKLTVKAGSASDSVDIEVIGADQIDQLTIAPSTTLLAAGSSISVPVTARLKDGRELPVPASAIKWEFKGFTANAADGKITIQSVNEKATAAYAIARYQGFSTMVVLAPGTEKKLEDFENVGYTISYADLPSGATQGSVSLVTGLPGHETSKALDLKYDFTSGAGNKLYAYAMFNGGKGITVDGGPSAMTLDVSGDNSGNWLRAEFTDSKGAIKYATIADAIDWSGWKTVRVDLTEAGISYPAKLTKLYVVDPVEAQDERALQGEVAFDNLKLQYPPQTIKPQSTSVLLHIGSKTAKVGTSTVQLDAEPLVQKGTTYVPLRFISDALGGDTTWEQTLKRVTVLRGDRMLELWPGQSDLIANGVRVPAPSAPVVKNGRVLVPLRVVSEQLGLTVVWQAAAKSITIY
;
A
#
# COMPACT_ATOMS: atom_id res chain seq x y z
N MET A 1 32.78 -25.90 30.62
CA MET A 1 33.81 -24.97 31.12
C MET A 1 33.10 -23.74 31.65
N SER A 2 32.92 -23.69 32.98
CA SER A 2 33.56 -22.75 33.93
C SER A 2 32.87 -21.38 33.93
N GLU A 3 32.05 -21.06 34.95
CA GLU A 3 32.41 -20.26 36.14
C GLU A 3 32.63 -18.77 35.80
N ARG A 4 32.32 -17.74 36.59
CA ARG A 4 31.59 -17.43 37.84
C ARG A 4 31.78 -15.90 38.03
N PHE A 5 31.02 -15.32 38.98
CA PHE A 5 31.25 -14.03 39.68
C PHE A 5 30.82 -12.73 38.94
N ARG A 6 30.32 -11.67 39.60
CA ARG A 6 30.35 -11.27 41.01
C ARG A 6 29.23 -10.25 41.33
N THR A 7 28.84 -10.26 42.60
CA THR A 7 27.82 -9.50 43.33
C THR A 7 28.32 -8.19 43.95
N LEU A 8 27.37 -7.45 44.59
CA LEU A 8 27.46 -6.53 45.76
C LEU A 8 27.38 -5.01 45.42
N ASN A 9 26.76 -4.11 46.21
CA ASN A 9 25.73 -4.11 47.28
C ASN A 9 25.48 -2.63 47.70
N GLY A 10 24.40 -2.34 48.44
CA GLY A 10 24.29 -1.19 49.37
C GLY A 10 23.03 -0.31 49.20
N TRP A 11 21.93 -0.52 49.94
CA TRP A 11 21.58 -0.02 51.30
C TRP A 11 21.42 1.51 51.45
N CYS A 12 20.21 2.00 51.74
CA CYS A 12 19.79 2.52 53.07
C CYS A 12 18.31 2.94 53.12
N ARG A 13 17.72 2.92 54.33
CA ARG A 13 16.27 3.04 54.67
C ARG A 13 15.91 4.40 55.32
N LYS A 14 14.57 4.63 55.41
CA LYS A 14 13.76 5.46 56.36
C LYS A 14 13.47 6.92 55.92
N CYS A 15 12.32 7.55 56.17
CA CYS A 15 10.97 7.24 56.69
C CYS A 15 10.14 8.54 56.55
N LEU A 16 8.82 8.49 56.29
CA LEU A 16 7.79 9.30 57.01
C LEU A 16 6.37 8.99 56.49
N ILE A 17 5.48 8.72 57.45
CA ILE A 17 4.01 8.50 57.34
C ILE A 17 3.33 9.79 57.90
N PRO A 18 2.05 10.09 57.60
CA PRO A 18 0.98 9.61 58.50
C PRO A 18 -0.30 9.12 57.79
N VAL A 19 -0.96 8.21 58.52
CA VAL A 19 -2.26 7.56 58.31
C VAL A 19 -3.33 8.27 59.17
N ILE A 20 -4.60 8.32 58.73
CA ILE A 20 -5.83 8.33 59.59
C ILE A 20 -6.92 7.55 58.81
N ALA A 21 -7.21 6.28 59.14
CA ALA A 21 -8.23 5.71 60.07
C ALA A 21 -9.66 5.61 59.46
N GLY A 22 -10.44 4.52 59.61
CA GLY A 22 -10.28 3.42 60.57
C GLY A 22 -11.23 2.20 60.40
N THR A 23 -10.87 1.18 61.18
CA THR A 23 -11.68 0.26 62.03
C THR A 23 -12.91 -0.49 61.50
N LEU A 24 -12.87 -1.83 61.53
CA LEU A 24 -13.69 -2.64 62.46
C LEU A 24 -13.20 -4.11 62.61
N VAL A 25 -12.72 -4.42 63.82
CA VAL A 25 -12.89 -5.63 64.68
C VAL A 25 -12.80 -7.06 64.08
N MET A 26 -11.81 -7.81 64.58
CA MET A 26 -11.77 -9.28 64.66
C MET A 26 -11.71 -9.69 66.14
N THR A 27 -12.36 -10.79 66.52
CA THR A 27 -12.18 -11.47 67.82
C THR A 27 -11.50 -12.84 67.65
N SER A 28 -10.37 -12.99 68.35
CA SER A 28 -9.75 -14.13 69.09
C SER A 28 -10.47 -15.50 69.15
N ALA A 29 -9.86 -16.67 69.41
CA ALA A 29 -8.47 -17.14 69.62
C ALA A 29 -8.46 -18.69 69.83
N VAL A 30 -7.35 -19.33 69.38
CA VAL A 30 -6.54 -20.43 69.98
C VAL A 30 -7.14 -21.82 70.37
N GLY A 31 -6.46 -22.88 69.88
CA GLY A 31 -6.37 -24.25 70.44
C GLY A 31 -5.90 -25.29 69.39
N ALA A 32 -4.59 -25.45 69.12
CA ALA A 32 -3.65 -26.48 69.64
C ALA A 32 -3.68 -27.89 68.94
N THR A 33 -2.65 -28.15 68.08
CA THR A 33 -1.75 -29.35 67.99
C THR A 33 -2.32 -30.80 67.89
N VAL A 34 -1.92 -31.79 67.04
CA VAL A 34 -0.81 -32.09 66.08
C VAL A 34 -1.20 -33.27 65.11
N LEU A 35 -0.52 -33.37 63.94
CA LEU A 35 -0.18 -34.54 63.05
C LEU A 35 -1.12 -34.89 61.86
N PRO A 36 -0.63 -35.53 60.76
CA PRO A 36 0.51 -35.18 59.90
C PRO A 36 0.16 -35.20 58.37
N LEU A 37 1.01 -34.55 57.56
CA LEU A 37 1.32 -34.77 56.13
C LEU A 37 0.29 -35.52 55.24
N GLY A 38 -0.50 -34.74 54.49
CA GLY A 38 -1.13 -35.15 53.24
C GLY A 38 -1.23 -33.95 52.29
N LYS A 39 -0.50 -33.98 51.16
CA LYS A 39 -0.61 -32.95 50.12
C LYS A 39 -1.97 -33.08 49.43
N ALA A 40 -2.95 -32.29 49.84
CA ALA A 40 -4.12 -32.00 49.02
C ALA A 40 -3.71 -30.94 47.98
N GLN A 41 -3.58 -31.35 46.72
CA GLN A 41 -3.54 -30.42 45.60
C GLN A 41 -4.86 -29.66 45.54
N VAL A 42 -4.81 -28.35 45.76
CA VAL A 42 -5.91 -27.46 45.40
C VAL A 42 -5.90 -27.39 43.87
N ALA A 43 -6.82 -28.09 43.23
CA ALA A 43 -7.08 -27.92 41.80
C ALA A 43 -7.60 -26.49 41.59
N SER A 44 -6.83 -25.65 40.90
CA SER A 44 -7.38 -24.40 40.37
C SER A 44 -8.35 -24.77 39.25
N ALA A 45 -9.62 -24.39 39.41
CA ALA A 45 -10.57 -24.45 38.32
C ALA A 45 -10.09 -23.48 37.23
N ALA A 46 -9.48 -24.00 36.18
CA ALA A 46 -9.19 -23.23 34.98
C ALA A 46 -10.53 -22.82 34.35
N THR A 47 -10.84 -21.53 34.40
CA THR A 47 -11.93 -20.95 33.61
C THR A 47 -11.68 -21.26 32.14
N VAL A 48 -12.44 -22.20 31.57
CA VAL A 48 -12.43 -22.50 30.15
C VAL A 48 -12.94 -21.26 29.42
N LYS A 49 -12.03 -20.50 28.79
CA LYS A 49 -12.43 -19.45 27.83
C LYS A 49 -13.27 -20.14 26.75
N ALA A 50 -14.48 -19.65 26.52
CA ALA A 50 -15.32 -20.13 25.44
C ALA A 50 -14.56 -20.07 24.10
N ALA A 51 -14.69 -21.11 23.28
CA ALA A 51 -14.05 -21.15 21.97
C ALA A 51 -14.53 -19.98 21.11
N VAL A 52 -13.60 -19.28 20.45
CA VAL A 52 -13.96 -18.21 19.50
C VAL A 52 -14.68 -18.86 18.31
N THR A 53 -15.89 -18.40 18.04
CA THR A 53 -16.69 -18.83 16.89
C THR A 53 -16.68 -17.75 15.82
N TYR A 54 -16.94 -18.12 14.57
CA TYR A 54 -16.95 -17.19 13.45
C TYR A 54 -18.24 -17.31 12.65
N LYS A 55 -18.68 -16.18 12.09
CA LYS A 55 -19.84 -16.09 11.20
C LYS A 55 -19.41 -15.50 9.86
N LEU A 56 -19.91 -16.09 8.77
CA LEU A 56 -19.79 -15.53 7.43
C LEU A 56 -21.06 -14.72 7.13
N VAL A 57 -20.92 -13.42 6.90
CA VAL A 57 -22.04 -12.49 6.75
C VAL A 57 -21.97 -11.80 5.40
N LYS A 58 -22.91 -12.12 4.50
CA LYS A 58 -22.99 -11.50 3.17
C LYS A 58 -23.21 -9.98 3.30
N GLN A 59 -22.45 -9.21 2.55
CA GLN A 59 -22.53 -7.75 2.48
C GLN A 59 -23.23 -7.30 1.20
N ASP A 60 -22.70 -7.71 0.05
CA ASP A 60 -23.15 -7.26 -1.26
C ASP A 60 -23.10 -8.38 -2.30
N GLU A 61 -23.83 -8.22 -3.40
CA GLU A 61 -23.80 -9.11 -4.56
C GLU A 61 -24.04 -8.32 -5.85
N THR A 62 -23.10 -8.45 -6.80
CA THR A 62 -23.17 -7.77 -8.10
C THR A 62 -22.90 -8.77 -9.24
N ASN A 63 -23.70 -8.69 -10.31
CA ASN A 63 -23.48 -9.52 -11.50
C ASN A 63 -22.28 -9.00 -12.30
N ILE A 64 -21.44 -9.93 -12.77
CA ILE A 64 -20.29 -9.63 -13.65
C ILE A 64 -20.69 -9.87 -15.12
N THR A 65 -21.39 -10.97 -15.36
CA THR A 65 -21.96 -11.37 -16.65
C THR A 65 -23.05 -12.42 -16.41
N ALA A 66 -23.80 -12.83 -17.43
CA ALA A 66 -24.72 -13.95 -17.34
C ALA A 66 -23.99 -15.23 -16.89
N GLY A 67 -24.35 -15.74 -15.70
CA GLY A 67 -23.74 -16.94 -15.14
C GLY A 67 -22.55 -16.67 -14.21
N ALA A 68 -22.13 -15.42 -13.98
CA ALA A 68 -21.12 -15.10 -12.96
C ALA A 68 -21.46 -13.84 -12.17
N LYS A 69 -21.22 -13.90 -10.85
CA LYS A 69 -21.44 -12.80 -9.92
C LYS A 69 -20.36 -12.72 -8.86
N GLN A 70 -20.05 -11.51 -8.43
CA GLN A 70 -19.23 -11.23 -7.24
C GLN A 70 -20.13 -11.15 -6.01
N ILE A 71 -19.69 -11.74 -4.91
CA ILE A 71 -20.34 -11.68 -3.61
C ILE A 71 -19.28 -11.38 -2.56
N ASP A 72 -19.52 -10.33 -1.78
CA ASP A 72 -18.61 -9.91 -0.71
C ASP A 72 -19.19 -10.32 0.65
N TYR A 73 -18.34 -10.83 1.52
CA TYR A 73 -18.69 -11.30 2.85
C TYR A 73 -17.76 -10.73 3.91
N GLN A 74 -18.29 -10.60 5.12
CA GLN A 74 -17.51 -10.37 6.33
C GLN A 74 -17.31 -11.69 7.09
N TRP A 75 -16.08 -11.92 7.54
CA TRP A 75 -15.71 -12.99 8.44
C TRP A 75 -15.60 -12.45 9.86
N VAL A 76 -16.69 -12.61 10.63
CA VAL A 76 -16.90 -11.94 11.91
C VAL A 76 -16.62 -12.90 13.07
N SER A 77 -15.68 -12.51 13.92
CA SER A 77 -15.33 -13.22 15.15
C SER A 77 -16.35 -12.95 16.27
N SER A 78 -16.66 -13.96 17.09
CA SER A 78 -17.42 -13.78 18.33
C SER A 78 -16.63 -13.04 19.41
N ASP A 79 -15.31 -12.98 19.27
CA ASP A 79 -14.42 -12.12 20.06
C ASP A 79 -14.24 -10.79 19.34
N SER A 80 -14.84 -9.73 19.88
CA SER A 80 -14.84 -8.37 19.31
C SER A 80 -13.49 -7.67 19.35
N SER A 81 -12.48 -8.25 20.01
CA SER A 81 -11.10 -7.74 19.96
C SER A 81 -10.38 -8.12 18.66
N LYS A 82 -10.92 -9.09 17.90
CA LYS A 82 -10.39 -9.47 16.58
C LYS A 82 -11.07 -8.65 15.50
N LEU A 83 -10.27 -8.14 14.56
CA LEU A 83 -10.78 -7.46 13.38
C LEU A 83 -11.61 -8.41 12.50
N THR A 84 -12.75 -7.93 12.01
CA THR A 84 -13.52 -8.58 10.96
C THR A 84 -12.68 -8.65 9.68
N GLN A 85 -12.54 -9.83 9.08
CA GLN A 85 -11.85 -9.98 7.80
C GLN A 85 -12.85 -9.89 6.63
N LEU A 86 -12.36 -9.61 5.43
CA LEU A 86 -13.16 -9.51 4.20
C LEU A 86 -12.87 -10.71 3.30
N VAL A 87 -13.93 -11.30 2.75
CA VAL A 87 -13.90 -12.47 1.87
C VAL A 87 -14.65 -12.12 0.59
N HIS A 88 -14.02 -12.36 -0.55
CA HIS A 88 -14.58 -12.06 -1.87
C HIS A 88 -14.75 -13.36 -2.64
N VAL A 89 -15.89 -13.50 -3.29
CA VAL A 89 -16.24 -14.74 -4.00
C VAL A 89 -16.78 -14.38 -5.38
N VAL A 90 -16.15 -14.91 -6.43
CA VAL A 90 -16.78 -15.01 -7.74
C VAL A 90 -17.45 -16.38 -7.84
N GLN A 91 -18.78 -16.37 -7.88
CA GLN A 91 -19.60 -17.56 -8.08
C GLN A 91 -19.93 -17.72 -9.56
N VAL A 92 -19.63 -18.89 -10.13
CA VAL A 92 -19.84 -19.21 -11.55
C VAL A 92 -20.82 -20.37 -11.69
N ASP A 93 -21.91 -20.15 -12.40
CA ASP A 93 -22.90 -21.17 -12.78
C ASP A 93 -22.43 -21.93 -14.02
N LEU A 94 -21.90 -23.13 -13.81
CA LEU A 94 -21.37 -24.00 -14.86
C LEU A 94 -22.47 -24.54 -15.78
N THR A 95 -23.76 -24.38 -15.44
CA THR A 95 -24.88 -24.74 -16.32
C THR A 95 -25.23 -23.64 -17.32
N ASN A 96 -24.78 -22.40 -17.09
CA ASN A 96 -25.10 -21.28 -17.96
C ASN A 96 -24.22 -21.29 -19.22
N PRO A 97 -24.77 -21.47 -20.44
CA PRO A 97 -23.98 -21.65 -21.66
C PRO A 97 -23.12 -20.43 -22.02
N TYR A 98 -23.36 -19.27 -21.41
CA TYR A 98 -22.68 -18.02 -21.71
C TYR A 98 -21.46 -17.72 -20.84
N VAL A 99 -21.15 -18.56 -19.85
CA VAL A 99 -19.96 -18.38 -19.00
C VAL A 99 -19.03 -19.57 -19.12
N GLN A 100 -17.73 -19.32 -19.14
CA GLN A 100 -16.70 -20.35 -19.19
C GLN A 100 -15.51 -19.96 -18.29
N LEU A 101 -14.85 -20.95 -17.69
CA LEU A 101 -13.57 -20.78 -17.00
C LEU A 101 -12.42 -21.14 -17.95
N ASN A 102 -11.30 -20.42 -17.90
CA ASN A 102 -10.09 -20.85 -18.59
C ASN A 102 -8.84 -20.57 -17.76
N ALA A 103 -7.76 -21.28 -18.03
CA ALA A 103 -6.46 -20.93 -17.48
C ALA A 103 -5.97 -19.64 -18.14
N MET A 104 -5.39 -18.77 -17.33
CA MET A 104 -4.67 -17.59 -17.74
C MET A 104 -3.19 -17.85 -17.52
N THR A 105 -2.42 -17.88 -18.58
CA THR A 105 -0.96 -18.09 -18.49
C THR A 105 -0.27 -16.73 -18.44
N GLY A 106 0.99 -16.75 -18.01
CA GLY A 106 1.90 -15.61 -18.02
C GLY A 106 1.97 -14.81 -19.33
N LYS A 107 2.76 -13.73 -19.33
CA LYS A 107 2.75 -12.68 -20.37
C LYS A 107 2.88 -13.27 -21.78
N ALA A 108 2.02 -12.87 -22.70
CA ALA A 108 1.95 -13.37 -24.08
C ALA A 108 1.70 -14.89 -24.16
N GLY A 109 1.02 -15.46 -23.17
CA GLY A 109 0.75 -16.90 -23.08
C GLY A 109 1.96 -17.77 -22.71
N SER A 110 3.09 -17.16 -22.31
CA SER A 110 4.33 -17.86 -21.96
C SER A 110 4.27 -18.44 -20.55
N VAL A 111 4.66 -19.70 -20.39
CA VAL A 111 4.80 -20.33 -19.07
C VAL A 111 6.02 -19.83 -18.28
N THR A 112 6.98 -19.19 -18.94
CA THR A 112 8.22 -18.73 -18.27
C THR A 112 8.17 -17.27 -17.84
N ALA A 113 7.28 -16.48 -18.44
CA ALA A 113 7.15 -15.05 -18.19
C ALA A 113 5.97 -14.74 -17.27
N ARG A 114 6.24 -14.20 -16.08
CA ARG A 114 5.18 -13.86 -15.11
C ARG A 114 4.35 -12.64 -15.56
N GLN A 115 3.11 -12.56 -15.11
CA GLN A 115 2.20 -11.42 -15.37
C GLN A 115 1.30 -11.16 -14.15
N SER A 116 0.80 -9.94 -14.00
CA SER A 116 -0.24 -9.67 -12.99
C SER A 116 -1.57 -10.31 -13.40
N VAL A 117 -2.43 -10.66 -12.44
CA VAL A 117 -3.76 -11.23 -12.75
C VAL A 117 -4.60 -10.28 -13.59
N GLY A 118 -4.58 -8.98 -13.29
CA GLY A 118 -5.23 -7.96 -14.10
C GLY A 118 -4.65 -7.85 -15.51
N GLY A 119 -3.33 -8.00 -15.66
CA GLY A 119 -2.66 -8.06 -16.96
C GLY A 119 -3.12 -9.25 -17.78
N MET A 120 -3.14 -10.45 -17.20
CA MET A 120 -3.61 -11.66 -17.87
C MET A 120 -5.10 -11.60 -18.23
N ALA A 121 -5.94 -11.07 -17.34
CA ALA A 121 -7.36 -10.91 -17.60
C ALA A 121 -7.61 -9.94 -18.77
N LYS A 122 -6.88 -8.81 -18.81
CA LYS A 122 -6.96 -7.85 -19.92
C LYS A 122 -6.47 -8.46 -21.23
N GLU A 123 -5.35 -9.17 -21.20
CA GLU A 123 -4.73 -9.79 -22.38
C GLU A 123 -5.62 -10.87 -23.00
N THR A 124 -6.27 -11.67 -22.16
CA THR A 124 -7.11 -12.79 -22.60
C THR A 124 -8.59 -12.43 -22.78
N GLY A 125 -9.02 -11.23 -22.35
CA GLY A 125 -10.42 -10.81 -22.39
C GLY A 125 -11.30 -11.43 -21.30
N ALA A 126 -10.71 -11.87 -20.19
CA ALA A 126 -11.46 -12.36 -19.04
C ALA A 126 -12.25 -11.22 -18.38
N VAL A 127 -13.47 -11.51 -17.93
CA VAL A 127 -14.36 -10.57 -17.23
C VAL A 127 -14.22 -10.65 -15.71
N ALA A 128 -13.52 -11.67 -15.22
CA ALA A 128 -13.02 -11.77 -13.85
C ALA A 128 -11.84 -12.75 -13.81
N GLY A 129 -11.06 -12.73 -12.74
CA GLY A 129 -10.01 -13.72 -12.55
C GLY A 129 -9.34 -13.68 -11.19
N ILE A 130 -8.71 -14.78 -10.82
CA ILE A 130 -7.87 -14.93 -9.62
C ILE A 130 -6.49 -15.48 -10.00
N ASN A 131 -5.51 -15.32 -9.10
CA ASN A 131 -4.21 -16.00 -9.25
C ASN A 131 -4.36 -17.54 -9.11
N GLY A 132 -3.40 -18.26 -9.69
CA GLY A 132 -3.45 -19.72 -9.83
C GLY A 132 -2.46 -20.45 -8.92
N ASP A 133 -1.66 -21.29 -9.56
CA ASP A 133 -0.78 -22.28 -8.97
C ASP A 133 0.37 -21.68 -8.16
N VAL A 134 0.95 -22.53 -7.31
CA VAL A 134 2.23 -22.25 -6.66
C VAL A 134 3.36 -22.37 -7.69
N PHE A 135 4.34 -21.47 -7.59
CA PHE A 135 5.50 -21.43 -8.48
C PHE A 135 6.75 -21.04 -7.70
N ASN A 136 7.93 -21.27 -8.29
CA ASN A 136 9.16 -20.82 -7.67
C ASN A 136 9.31 -19.31 -7.86
N THR A 137 9.21 -18.55 -6.78
CA THR A 137 9.30 -17.08 -6.82
C THR A 137 10.72 -16.55 -6.98
N ALA A 138 11.75 -17.41 -6.87
CA ALA A 138 13.15 -16.99 -7.01
C ALA A 138 13.38 -16.33 -8.38
N THR A 139 14.27 -15.33 -8.41
CA THR A 139 14.64 -14.63 -9.65
C THR A 139 15.57 -15.46 -10.53
N SER A 140 16.20 -16.48 -9.94
CA SER A 140 17.05 -17.48 -10.63
C SER A 140 16.28 -18.68 -11.19
N SER A 141 14.94 -18.63 -11.19
CA SER A 141 14.07 -19.67 -11.75
C SER A 141 13.06 -19.06 -12.69
N GLU A 142 12.59 -19.83 -13.67
CA GLU A 142 11.50 -19.39 -14.54
C GLU A 142 10.23 -19.16 -13.72
N GLY A 143 9.31 -18.39 -14.27
CA GLY A 143 7.98 -18.20 -13.69
C GLY A 143 7.02 -19.36 -13.88
N ALA A 144 7.48 -20.60 -14.11
CA ALA A 144 6.61 -21.71 -14.48
C ALA A 144 5.83 -22.29 -13.29
N PRO A 145 4.57 -22.73 -13.50
CA PRO A 145 3.76 -23.37 -12.46
C PRO A 145 4.35 -24.73 -12.04
N LEU A 146 4.17 -25.10 -10.77
CA LEU A 146 4.66 -26.38 -10.24
C LEU A 146 3.77 -27.55 -10.64
N GLY A 147 2.46 -27.40 -10.70
CA GLY A 147 1.52 -28.41 -11.14
C GLY A 147 1.16 -28.30 -12.61
N ALA A 148 0.02 -28.90 -12.97
CA ALA A 148 -0.49 -28.92 -14.33
C ALA A 148 -1.29 -27.67 -14.66
N GLU A 149 -1.15 -27.22 -15.90
CA GLU A 149 -1.94 -26.18 -16.53
C GLU A 149 -2.50 -26.70 -17.85
N ILE A 150 -3.82 -26.62 -18.02
CA ILE A 150 -4.51 -26.85 -19.29
C ILE A 150 -5.27 -25.57 -19.65
N ARG A 151 -5.02 -25.06 -20.85
CA ARG A 151 -5.67 -23.87 -21.40
C ARG A 151 -6.37 -24.25 -22.70
N SER A 152 -7.68 -24.03 -22.79
CA SER A 152 -8.47 -24.35 -23.99
C SER A 152 -8.34 -25.81 -24.48
N GLY A 153 -8.09 -26.75 -23.56
CA GLY A 153 -7.88 -28.18 -23.86
C GLY A 153 -6.46 -28.55 -24.29
N GLU A 154 -5.52 -27.61 -24.30
CA GLU A 154 -4.10 -27.86 -24.56
C GLU A 154 -3.35 -28.02 -23.24
N LEU A 155 -2.48 -29.03 -23.12
CA LEU A 155 -1.60 -29.20 -21.96
C LEU A 155 -0.42 -28.22 -22.04
N ILE A 156 -0.56 -27.09 -21.33
CA ILE A 156 0.43 -26.02 -21.30
C ILE A 156 1.62 -26.38 -20.41
N SER A 157 1.37 -27.01 -19.26
CA SER A 157 2.41 -27.54 -18.37
C SER A 157 1.93 -28.81 -17.68
N SER A 158 2.81 -29.80 -17.50
CA SER A 158 2.46 -31.06 -16.83
C SER A 158 2.57 -30.95 -15.31
N THR A 159 2.03 -31.93 -14.57
CA THR A 159 2.28 -32.03 -13.12
C THR A 159 3.76 -32.26 -12.82
N SER A 160 4.33 -31.57 -11.83
CA SER A 160 5.59 -32.02 -11.21
C SER A 160 5.35 -33.32 -10.43
N LYS A 161 6.37 -34.17 -10.32
CA LYS A 161 6.36 -35.37 -9.47
C LYS A 161 6.46 -34.98 -7.98
N LEU A 162 5.39 -34.40 -7.45
CA LEU A 162 5.23 -33.96 -6.06
C LEU A 162 4.03 -34.69 -5.44
N THR A 163 4.09 -34.96 -4.14
CA THR A 163 3.03 -35.71 -3.43
C THR A 163 1.95 -34.76 -2.90
N GLY A 164 0.67 -35.10 -3.07
CA GLY A 164 -0.42 -34.35 -2.46
C GLY A 164 -0.79 -33.04 -3.16
N MET A 165 -0.35 -32.81 -4.41
CA MET A 165 -0.74 -31.64 -5.21
C MET A 165 -2.12 -31.86 -5.85
N TYR A 166 -3.10 -31.03 -5.47
CA TYR A 166 -4.42 -31.06 -6.09
C TYR A 166 -4.55 -30.01 -7.19
N ALA A 167 -5.21 -30.37 -8.28
CA ALA A 167 -5.58 -29.45 -9.35
C ALA A 167 -7.09 -29.29 -9.46
N PHE A 168 -7.52 -28.08 -9.85
CA PHE A 168 -8.89 -27.79 -10.24
C PHE A 168 -8.98 -27.78 -11.77
N GLY A 169 -9.92 -28.55 -12.32
CA GLY A 169 -10.21 -28.59 -13.74
C GLY A 169 -11.71 -28.49 -14.01
N VAL A 170 -12.03 -28.05 -15.23
CA VAL A 170 -13.39 -28.12 -15.78
C VAL A 170 -13.31 -28.82 -17.12
N THR A 171 -14.07 -29.90 -17.30
CA THR A 171 -14.15 -30.63 -18.56
C THR A 171 -14.99 -29.88 -19.60
N LYS A 172 -14.88 -30.24 -20.89
CA LYS A 172 -15.67 -29.62 -21.98
C LYS A 172 -17.18 -29.82 -21.81
N ASP A 173 -17.60 -30.87 -21.09
CA ASP A 173 -18.99 -31.08 -20.69
C ASP A 173 -19.40 -30.30 -19.42
N ARG A 174 -18.53 -29.39 -18.95
CA ARG A 174 -18.73 -28.45 -17.85
C ARG A 174 -18.79 -29.11 -16.47
N THR A 175 -18.18 -30.27 -16.33
CA THR A 175 -18.04 -30.96 -15.04
C THR A 175 -16.79 -30.46 -14.31
N PRO A 176 -16.91 -29.90 -13.09
CA PRO A 176 -15.75 -29.52 -12.29
C PRO A 176 -15.10 -30.76 -11.65
N ILE A 177 -13.77 -30.76 -11.58
CA ILE A 177 -12.96 -31.82 -11.00
C ILE A 177 -11.92 -31.19 -10.08
N ILE A 178 -11.76 -31.76 -8.88
CA ILE A 178 -10.62 -31.48 -8.00
C ILE A 178 -10.01 -32.82 -7.63
N ASP A 179 -8.76 -33.04 -8.02
CA ASP A 179 -8.07 -34.32 -7.83
C ASP A 179 -6.55 -34.15 -7.89
N GLU A 180 -5.83 -35.19 -7.48
CA GLU A 180 -4.41 -35.36 -7.76
C GLU A 180 -4.25 -36.05 -9.11
N PHE A 181 -3.29 -35.58 -9.90
CA PHE A 181 -3.02 -36.13 -11.23
C PHE A 181 -1.56 -36.54 -11.36
N SER A 182 -1.33 -37.63 -12.09
CA SER A 182 0.00 -37.99 -12.59
C SER A 182 0.07 -37.80 -14.10
N PHE A 183 1.18 -37.26 -14.59
CA PHE A 183 1.53 -37.24 -16.01
C PHE A 183 2.18 -38.55 -16.44
N SER A 184 1.82 -39.04 -17.63
CA SER A 184 2.53 -40.11 -18.34
C SER A 184 2.58 -39.82 -19.83
N GLY A 185 3.68 -40.17 -20.48
CA GLY A 185 3.81 -40.02 -21.93
C GLY A 185 4.92 -40.86 -22.52
N THR A 186 4.97 -40.91 -23.84
CA THR A 186 5.97 -41.69 -24.60
C THR A 186 6.30 -40.97 -25.90
N VAL A 187 7.58 -40.98 -26.25
CA VAL A 187 8.09 -40.65 -27.59
C VAL A 187 8.32 -41.95 -28.35
N GLN A 188 7.90 -41.99 -29.60
CA GLN A 188 8.20 -43.08 -30.53
C GLN A 188 8.93 -42.53 -31.75
N ALA A 189 10.11 -43.10 -32.04
CA ALA A 189 10.87 -42.79 -33.24
C ALA A 189 10.40 -43.61 -34.45
N ALA A 190 10.82 -43.22 -35.66
CA ALA A 190 10.44 -43.87 -36.91
C ALA A 190 10.84 -45.36 -37.00
N ASP A 191 11.87 -45.79 -36.25
CA ASP A 191 12.31 -47.18 -36.18
C ASP A 191 11.49 -48.05 -35.19
N GLY A 192 10.48 -47.46 -34.55
CA GLY A 192 9.61 -48.10 -33.57
C GLY A 192 10.15 -48.11 -32.14
N SER A 193 11.37 -47.62 -31.90
CA SER A 193 11.91 -47.44 -30.55
C SER A 193 11.10 -46.43 -29.75
N THR A 194 11.03 -46.61 -28.44
CA THR A 194 10.24 -45.74 -27.55
C THR A 194 11.02 -45.29 -26.33
N PHE A 195 10.68 -44.12 -25.82
CA PHE A 195 11.24 -43.57 -24.58
C PHE A 195 10.14 -42.87 -23.75
N PRO A 196 10.10 -43.03 -22.42
CA PRO A 196 9.10 -42.38 -21.57
C PRO A 196 9.33 -40.87 -21.45
N LEU A 197 8.24 -40.10 -21.51
CA LEU A 197 8.25 -38.67 -21.19
C LEU A 197 8.02 -38.45 -19.70
N THR A 198 8.79 -37.53 -19.12
CA THR A 198 8.69 -37.16 -17.70
C THR A 198 7.83 -35.91 -17.50
N GLY A 199 7.74 -35.02 -18.48
CA GLY A 199 6.88 -33.84 -18.39
C GLY A 199 6.88 -32.94 -19.62
N VAL A 200 6.06 -31.91 -19.54
CA VAL A 200 5.90 -30.84 -20.54
C VAL A 200 6.12 -29.50 -19.85
N ASN A 201 6.98 -28.65 -20.41
CA ASN A 201 7.18 -27.25 -20.00
C ASN A 201 7.41 -27.09 -18.48
N LYS A 202 8.44 -27.76 -17.94
CA LYS A 202 8.79 -27.69 -16.51
C LYS A 202 10.11 -27.00 -16.24
N SER A 203 10.10 -26.15 -15.22
CA SER A 203 11.29 -25.72 -14.49
C SER A 203 11.92 -26.88 -13.73
N ALA A 204 13.19 -26.74 -13.33
CA ALA A 204 13.83 -27.72 -12.47
C ALA A 204 13.21 -27.72 -11.05
N TYR A 205 12.85 -28.91 -10.57
CA TYR A 205 12.37 -29.16 -9.21
C TYR A 205 12.99 -30.44 -8.61
N LYS A 206 12.79 -30.64 -7.31
CA LYS A 206 13.09 -31.87 -6.58
C LYS A 206 11.85 -32.76 -6.50
N THR A 207 11.97 -34.02 -6.90
CA THR A 207 10.84 -34.95 -6.88
C THR A 207 10.51 -35.41 -5.47
N GLU A 208 9.26 -35.71 -5.19
CA GLU A 208 8.83 -36.33 -3.93
C GLU A 208 8.29 -37.75 -4.19
N PRO A 209 8.57 -38.73 -3.30
CA PRO A 209 9.40 -38.64 -2.10
C PRO A 209 10.91 -38.81 -2.37
N ASP A 210 11.30 -39.08 -3.62
CA ASP A 210 12.64 -39.59 -3.96
C ASP A 210 13.79 -38.56 -3.81
N ASP A 211 13.49 -37.26 -3.64
CA ASP A 211 14.43 -36.13 -3.61
C ASP A 211 15.42 -36.09 -4.80
N ALA A 212 15.02 -36.67 -5.93
CA ALA A 212 15.80 -36.68 -7.16
C ALA A 212 15.68 -35.34 -7.90
N TYR A 213 16.71 -35.01 -8.68
CA TYR A 213 16.64 -33.88 -9.61
C TYR A 213 15.74 -34.25 -10.79
N SER A 214 14.63 -33.53 -10.96
CA SER A 214 13.59 -33.77 -11.97
C SER A 214 14.08 -34.01 -13.39
N HIS A 215 15.19 -33.38 -13.79
CA HIS A 215 15.72 -33.45 -15.16
C HIS A 215 16.92 -34.39 -15.31
N ALA A 216 17.32 -35.09 -14.24
CA ALA A 216 18.39 -36.07 -14.31
C ALA A 216 17.88 -37.39 -14.90
N ASP A 217 18.41 -37.77 -16.07
CA ASP A 217 18.13 -39.05 -16.73
C ASP A 217 16.67 -39.16 -17.18
N ALA A 218 16.20 -38.10 -17.83
CA ALA A 218 14.80 -37.87 -18.13
C ALA A 218 14.65 -37.19 -19.49
N MET A 219 13.47 -37.36 -20.10
CA MET A 219 13.07 -36.67 -21.32
C MET A 219 11.88 -35.75 -21.07
N TYR A 220 11.96 -34.51 -21.54
CA TYR A 220 10.90 -33.50 -21.44
C TYR A 220 10.55 -32.94 -22.81
N ILE A 221 9.31 -32.49 -22.95
CA ILE A 221 8.84 -31.68 -24.09
C ILE A 221 8.83 -30.21 -23.70
N TYR A 222 9.33 -29.35 -24.59
CA TYR A 222 9.18 -27.90 -24.51
C TYR A 222 8.49 -27.36 -25.75
N THR A 223 7.35 -26.68 -25.57
CA THR A 223 6.55 -26.11 -26.67
C THR A 223 6.90 -24.63 -26.89
N ASP A 224 6.21 -23.99 -27.84
CA ASP A 224 6.26 -22.54 -28.08
C ASP A 224 5.85 -21.71 -26.85
N ASN A 225 5.09 -22.28 -25.90
CA ASN A 225 4.78 -21.61 -24.64
C ASN A 225 6.01 -21.45 -23.74
N TRP A 226 7.09 -22.21 -23.97
CA TRP A 226 8.36 -22.04 -23.27
C TRP A 226 9.27 -21.04 -24.01
N THR A 227 9.13 -19.76 -23.68
CA THR A 227 9.84 -18.68 -24.39
C THR A 227 11.27 -18.43 -23.88
N ALA A 228 11.69 -19.04 -22.78
CA ALA A 228 13.06 -18.92 -22.29
C ALA A 228 14.04 -19.71 -23.17
N SER A 229 15.25 -19.17 -23.35
CA SER A 229 16.32 -19.85 -24.11
C SER A 229 16.78 -21.13 -23.41
N GLN A 230 16.96 -21.09 -22.09
CA GLN A 230 17.23 -22.28 -21.28
C GLN A 230 15.93 -22.98 -20.89
N ARG A 231 15.97 -24.31 -20.85
CA ARG A 231 14.80 -25.16 -20.61
C ARG A 231 15.14 -26.43 -19.82
N PRO A 232 15.30 -26.37 -18.50
CA PRO A 232 15.21 -25.18 -17.65
C PRO A 232 16.59 -24.70 -17.17
N MET A 233 16.60 -23.48 -16.66
CA MET A 233 17.67 -22.88 -15.88
C MET A 233 18.02 -23.76 -14.67
N ASN A 234 19.30 -23.78 -14.33
CA ASN A 234 19.83 -24.38 -13.10
C ASN A 234 19.43 -25.86 -12.88
N SER A 235 19.19 -26.62 -13.95
CA SER A 235 18.85 -28.04 -13.83
C SER A 235 20.01 -28.93 -13.38
N GLY A 236 21.25 -28.43 -13.46
CA GLY A 236 22.46 -29.20 -13.18
C GLY A 236 22.73 -30.32 -14.18
N THR A 237 22.14 -30.24 -15.38
CA THR A 237 22.23 -31.27 -16.44
C THR A 237 22.61 -30.64 -17.78
N THR A 238 23.43 -31.34 -18.56
CA THR A 238 23.77 -30.94 -19.93
C THR A 238 22.77 -31.60 -20.92
N PRO A 239 22.02 -30.82 -21.72
CA PRO A 239 20.98 -31.37 -22.58
C PRO A 239 21.51 -31.91 -23.91
N THR A 240 20.81 -32.91 -24.45
CA THR A 240 20.75 -33.19 -25.90
C THR A 240 19.33 -32.89 -26.34
N GLU A 241 19.17 -32.09 -27.39
CA GLU A 241 17.87 -31.58 -27.83
C GLU A 241 17.57 -31.98 -29.28
N ALA A 242 16.29 -32.25 -29.56
CA ALA A 242 15.78 -32.41 -30.92
C ALA A 242 14.54 -31.53 -31.12
N LEU A 243 14.60 -30.60 -32.08
CA LEU A 243 13.45 -29.82 -32.52
C LEU A 243 12.64 -30.66 -33.49
N VAL A 244 11.34 -30.78 -33.19
CA VAL A 244 10.35 -31.49 -33.99
C VAL A 244 9.33 -30.48 -34.48
N VAL A 245 9.09 -30.42 -35.78
CA VAL A 245 8.10 -29.55 -36.43
C VAL A 245 7.24 -30.42 -37.33
N ASP A 246 5.91 -30.33 -37.20
CA ASP A 246 4.96 -31.18 -37.93
C ASP A 246 5.26 -32.70 -37.79
N GLY A 247 5.72 -33.11 -36.60
CA GLY A 247 6.09 -34.50 -36.33
C GLY A 247 7.41 -34.95 -36.97
N VAL A 248 8.18 -34.05 -37.58
CA VAL A 248 9.48 -34.35 -38.20
C VAL A 248 10.61 -33.68 -37.42
N VAL A 249 11.69 -34.41 -37.16
CA VAL A 249 12.90 -33.83 -36.57
C VAL A 249 13.55 -32.86 -37.57
N THR A 250 13.67 -31.58 -37.22
CA THR A 250 14.26 -30.54 -38.08
C THR A 250 15.65 -30.11 -37.63
N GLU A 251 15.97 -30.26 -36.34
CA GLU A 251 17.27 -29.91 -35.77
C GLU A 251 17.59 -30.86 -34.61
N VAL A 252 18.87 -31.21 -34.45
CA VAL A 252 19.39 -31.96 -33.30
C VAL A 252 20.65 -31.26 -32.80
N SER A 253 20.72 -31.01 -31.50
CA SER A 253 21.87 -30.43 -30.82
C SER A 253 22.34 -31.35 -29.71
N ASP A 254 23.64 -31.67 -29.68
CA ASP A 254 24.22 -32.53 -28.65
C ASP A 254 25.08 -31.71 -27.67
N GLY A 255 24.73 -31.80 -26.39
CA GLY A 255 25.47 -31.16 -25.31
C GLY A 255 25.21 -29.66 -25.15
N GLN A 256 24.28 -29.08 -25.90
CA GLN A 256 23.94 -27.65 -25.93
C GLN A 256 22.45 -27.47 -26.27
N GLU A 257 21.85 -26.35 -25.84
CA GLU A 257 20.49 -25.99 -26.20
C GLU A 257 20.36 -25.59 -27.68
N ILE A 258 19.21 -25.90 -28.29
CA ILE A 258 18.81 -25.36 -29.59
C ILE A 258 18.43 -23.90 -29.41
N THR A 259 19.02 -23.03 -30.22
CA THR A 259 18.76 -21.58 -30.18
C THR A 259 17.55 -21.17 -31.02
N THR A 260 17.11 -22.03 -31.94
CA THR A 260 15.90 -21.84 -32.74
C THR A 260 14.67 -21.77 -31.81
N PRO A 261 13.87 -20.69 -31.85
CA PRO A 261 12.61 -20.62 -31.13
C PRO A 261 11.67 -21.76 -31.56
N VAL A 262 10.93 -22.32 -30.60
CA VAL A 262 9.97 -23.39 -30.90
C VAL A 262 8.79 -22.79 -31.68
N PRO A 263 8.47 -23.28 -32.90
CA PRO A 263 7.29 -22.81 -33.64
C PRO A 263 5.99 -23.42 -33.06
N GLU A 264 4.85 -22.77 -33.33
CA GLU A 264 3.51 -23.16 -32.81
C GLU A 264 3.13 -24.63 -33.13
N ASN A 265 3.55 -25.14 -34.28
CA ASN A 265 3.32 -26.52 -34.72
C ASN A 265 4.49 -27.48 -34.37
N GLY A 266 5.33 -27.10 -33.41
CA GLY A 266 6.52 -27.85 -33.05
C GLY A 266 6.78 -27.91 -31.55
N TYR A 267 7.82 -28.68 -31.20
CA TYR A 267 8.31 -28.83 -29.83
C TYR A 267 9.76 -29.28 -29.82
N ILE A 268 10.45 -29.07 -28.70
CA ILE A 268 11.78 -29.62 -28.44
C ILE A 268 11.68 -30.80 -27.47
N LEU A 269 12.25 -31.93 -27.88
CA LEU A 269 12.59 -33.02 -26.98
C LEU A 269 13.93 -32.74 -26.34
N ARG A 270 13.95 -32.57 -25.03
CA ARG A 270 15.18 -32.43 -24.25
C ARG A 270 15.45 -33.70 -23.47
N GLY A 271 16.61 -34.32 -23.70
CA GLY A 271 17.07 -35.52 -23.00
C GLY A 271 18.35 -35.30 -22.20
N HIS A 272 18.50 -36.05 -21.12
CA HIS A 272 19.75 -36.22 -20.36
C HIS A 272 20.04 -37.71 -20.16
N LYS A 273 21.32 -38.10 -20.18
CA LYS A 273 21.78 -39.51 -20.03
C LYS A 273 21.06 -40.47 -20.97
N SER A 274 20.29 -41.44 -20.48
CA SER A 274 19.62 -42.44 -21.33
C SER A 274 18.65 -41.81 -22.32
N ALA A 275 18.00 -40.69 -21.94
CA ALA A 275 17.17 -39.91 -22.85
C ALA A 275 17.98 -39.21 -23.94
N ALA A 276 19.19 -38.74 -23.61
CA ALA A 276 20.11 -38.16 -24.60
C ALA A 276 20.62 -39.24 -25.56
N ASP A 277 20.94 -40.44 -25.06
CA ASP A 277 21.35 -41.58 -25.89
C ASP A 277 20.22 -42.03 -26.84
N PHE A 278 18.96 -41.98 -26.37
CA PHE A 278 17.80 -42.22 -27.23
C PHE A 278 17.73 -41.21 -28.38
N ILE A 279 17.89 -39.90 -28.09
CA ILE A 279 17.89 -38.86 -29.13
C ILE A 279 19.02 -39.11 -30.13
N ARG A 280 20.25 -39.35 -29.65
CA ARG A 280 21.42 -39.61 -30.52
C ARG A 280 21.25 -40.83 -31.42
N THR A 281 20.63 -41.89 -30.91
CA THR A 281 20.56 -43.18 -31.59
C THR A 281 19.39 -43.27 -32.55
N HIS A 282 18.24 -42.69 -32.19
CA HIS A 282 16.97 -42.93 -32.88
C HIS A 282 16.39 -41.70 -33.58
N LEU A 283 16.85 -40.49 -33.26
CA LEU A 283 16.33 -39.26 -33.86
C LEU A 283 17.37 -38.64 -34.80
N SER A 284 17.05 -38.60 -36.08
CA SER A 284 17.85 -37.93 -37.12
C SER A 284 17.00 -36.92 -37.87
N VAL A 285 17.59 -35.83 -38.35
CA VAL A 285 16.88 -34.83 -39.14
C VAL A 285 16.16 -35.48 -40.33
N GLY A 286 14.88 -35.17 -40.50
CA GLY A 286 13.99 -35.74 -41.52
C GLY A 286 13.22 -36.99 -41.07
N THR A 287 13.49 -37.55 -39.88
CA THR A 287 12.74 -38.71 -39.35
C THR A 287 11.45 -38.29 -38.65
N GLN A 288 10.44 -39.16 -38.73
CA GLN A 288 9.16 -38.99 -38.05
C GLN A 288 9.28 -39.32 -36.55
N VAL A 289 8.62 -38.52 -35.73
CA VAL A 289 8.52 -38.69 -34.28
C VAL A 289 7.09 -38.46 -33.84
N THR A 290 6.55 -39.40 -33.09
CA THR A 290 5.23 -39.24 -32.46
C THR A 290 5.42 -39.13 -30.95
N SER A 291 4.78 -38.14 -30.33
CA SER A 291 4.69 -38.01 -28.88
C SER A 291 3.24 -38.11 -28.45
N ASN A 292 2.98 -38.91 -27.42
CA ASN A 292 1.64 -39.07 -26.84
C ASN A 292 1.77 -38.91 -25.32
N TYR A 293 0.81 -38.22 -24.70
CA TYR A 293 0.79 -38.04 -23.25
C TYR A 293 -0.61 -37.83 -22.72
N SER A 294 -0.80 -38.09 -21.43
CA SER A 294 -2.10 -38.02 -20.76
C SER A 294 -1.95 -37.69 -19.27
N LEU A 295 -3.05 -37.32 -18.64
CA LEU A 295 -3.15 -37.16 -17.18
C LEU A 295 -4.00 -38.28 -16.60
N THR A 296 -3.55 -38.90 -15.51
CA THR A 296 -4.31 -39.94 -14.80
C THR A 296 -4.68 -39.45 -13.41
N SER A 297 -5.97 -39.51 -13.06
CA SER A 297 -6.45 -39.24 -11.70
C SER A 297 -5.89 -40.29 -10.74
N LEU A 298 -5.27 -39.85 -9.65
CA LEU A 298 -4.75 -40.75 -8.62
C LEU A 298 -5.85 -41.29 -7.69
N THR A 299 -7.01 -40.61 -7.62
CA THR A 299 -8.14 -41.09 -6.81
C THR A 299 -8.84 -42.30 -7.44
N ASN A 300 -9.05 -42.29 -8.76
CA ASN A 300 -9.87 -43.32 -9.43
C ASN A 300 -9.20 -44.04 -10.61
N GLY A 301 -7.96 -43.68 -10.96
CA GLY A 301 -7.21 -44.30 -12.05
C GLY A 301 -7.71 -43.94 -13.46
N LYS A 302 -8.67 -43.02 -13.60
CA LYS A 302 -9.16 -42.59 -14.91
C LYS A 302 -8.11 -41.74 -15.61
N THR A 303 -7.74 -42.18 -16.82
CA THR A 303 -6.91 -41.41 -17.75
C THR A 303 -7.76 -40.41 -18.52
N TYR A 304 -7.24 -39.20 -18.65
CA TYR A 304 -7.82 -38.10 -19.38
C TYR A 304 -6.86 -37.65 -20.49
N ASP A 305 -7.42 -37.50 -21.69
CA ASP A 305 -6.83 -36.66 -22.73
C ASP A 305 -6.97 -35.19 -22.29
N PRO A 306 -5.89 -34.38 -22.27
CA PRO A 306 -5.97 -32.94 -22.01
C PRO A 306 -7.06 -32.23 -22.84
N SER A 307 -7.30 -32.68 -24.07
CA SER A 307 -8.32 -32.13 -24.98
C SER A 307 -9.75 -32.31 -24.47
N SER A 308 -9.99 -33.18 -23.49
CA SER A 308 -11.29 -33.34 -22.81
C SER A 308 -11.56 -32.23 -21.78
N PHE A 309 -10.55 -31.47 -21.40
CA PHE A 309 -10.68 -30.33 -20.51
C PHE A 309 -10.99 -29.04 -21.28
N GLN A 310 -11.79 -28.19 -20.66
CA GLN A 310 -11.85 -26.78 -21.00
C GLN A 310 -10.63 -26.07 -20.40
N MET A 311 -10.32 -26.39 -19.13
CA MET A 311 -9.17 -25.87 -18.41
C MET A 311 -8.75 -26.76 -17.24
N MET A 312 -7.50 -26.60 -16.79
CA MET A 312 -6.98 -27.11 -15.52
C MET A 312 -5.95 -26.12 -14.98
N VAL A 313 -5.98 -25.84 -13.68
CA VAL A 313 -4.94 -25.08 -12.97
C VAL A 313 -4.67 -25.80 -11.66
N SER A 314 -3.40 -26.11 -11.40
CA SER A 314 -3.01 -26.74 -10.15
C SER A 314 -3.11 -25.76 -8.98
N GLY A 315 -3.38 -26.29 -7.80
CA GLY A 315 -3.21 -25.59 -6.54
C GLY A 315 -2.14 -26.32 -5.72
N HIS A 316 -2.34 -26.34 -4.40
CA HIS A 316 -1.39 -26.96 -3.48
C HIS A 316 -2.02 -28.11 -2.69
N THR A 317 -2.88 -27.84 -1.72
CA THR A 317 -3.45 -28.84 -0.80
C THR A 317 -4.97 -28.81 -0.84
N ILE A 318 -5.60 -29.96 -0.69
CA ILE A 318 -7.06 -30.03 -0.53
C ILE A 318 -7.48 -29.33 0.78
N LEU A 319 -8.52 -28.53 0.71
CA LEU A 319 -9.08 -27.78 1.85
C LEU A 319 -10.40 -28.38 2.30
N VAL A 320 -11.29 -28.66 1.35
CA VAL A 320 -12.62 -29.19 1.62
C VAL A 320 -12.82 -30.45 0.81
N ASP A 321 -13.32 -31.49 1.47
CA ASP A 321 -13.73 -32.73 0.82
C ASP A 321 -15.05 -33.20 1.43
N ASN A 322 -15.98 -33.63 0.58
CA ASN A 322 -17.33 -34.02 0.98
C ASN A 322 -18.06 -33.00 1.88
N GLY A 323 -17.92 -31.71 1.56
CA GLY A 323 -18.56 -30.59 2.27
C GLY A 323 -18.01 -30.33 3.67
N LYS A 324 -16.82 -30.85 3.99
CA LYS A 324 -16.18 -30.72 5.29
C LYS A 324 -14.71 -30.37 5.14
N ALA A 325 -14.14 -29.74 6.17
CA ALA A 325 -12.70 -29.52 6.22
C ALA A 325 -11.95 -30.86 6.10
N SER A 326 -10.99 -30.91 5.18
CA SER A 326 -10.13 -32.08 4.96
C SER A 326 -8.82 -31.97 5.76
N SER A 327 -8.13 -33.09 5.95
CA SER A 327 -6.70 -33.02 6.29
C SER A 327 -5.91 -32.50 5.10
N PHE A 328 -4.89 -31.69 5.35
CA PHE A 328 -4.01 -31.23 4.28
C PHE A 328 -3.27 -32.41 3.65
N SER A 329 -3.30 -32.50 2.32
CA SER A 329 -2.68 -33.58 1.53
C SER A 329 -1.16 -33.49 1.47
N ARG A 330 -0.58 -32.35 1.85
CA ARG A 330 0.87 -32.09 1.89
C ARG A 330 1.22 -31.04 2.94
N ASP A 331 2.52 -30.92 3.25
CA ASP A 331 3.02 -29.92 4.20
C ASP A 331 2.65 -28.50 3.77
N VAL A 332 2.06 -27.73 4.69
CA VAL A 332 1.57 -26.37 4.48
C VAL A 332 2.48 -25.30 5.08
N SER A 333 3.65 -25.68 5.60
CA SER A 333 4.60 -24.75 6.19
C SER A 333 5.07 -23.68 5.18
N GLY A 334 5.35 -24.09 3.94
CA GLY A 334 5.72 -23.19 2.83
C GLY A 334 4.63 -22.18 2.46
N LEU A 335 3.36 -22.48 2.77
CA LEU A 335 2.22 -21.58 2.59
C LEU A 335 1.90 -20.74 3.85
N SER A 336 2.72 -20.83 4.89
CA SER A 336 2.42 -20.27 6.22
C SER A 336 1.03 -20.71 6.71
N GLY A 337 0.68 -21.99 6.58
CA GLY A 337 -0.70 -22.48 6.73
C GLY A 337 -1.36 -22.21 8.09
N SER A 338 -0.57 -22.10 9.16
CA SER A 338 -1.03 -21.78 10.52
C SER A 338 -1.15 -20.27 10.79
N SER A 339 -0.64 -19.42 9.90
CA SER A 339 -0.62 -17.96 10.07
C SER A 339 -1.78 -17.29 9.35
N ALA A 340 -2.29 -16.19 9.90
CA ALA A 340 -3.19 -15.31 9.19
C ALA A 340 -2.44 -14.63 8.03
N ARG A 341 -2.92 -14.86 6.81
CA ARG A 341 -2.40 -14.29 5.56
C ARG A 341 -3.53 -14.09 4.56
N ALA A 342 -3.29 -13.29 3.52
CA ALA A 342 -4.13 -13.32 2.33
C ALA A 342 -4.16 -14.73 1.72
N ARG A 343 -5.33 -15.15 1.22
CA ARG A 343 -5.56 -16.50 0.70
C ARG A 343 -6.32 -16.47 -0.61
N THR A 344 -6.03 -17.45 -1.46
CA THR A 344 -6.81 -17.77 -2.66
C THR A 344 -7.21 -19.24 -2.63
N ALA A 345 -8.45 -19.56 -2.99
CA ALA A 345 -8.94 -20.93 -3.08
C ALA A 345 -9.97 -21.06 -4.20
N VAL A 346 -10.14 -22.29 -4.68
CA VAL A 346 -11.19 -22.64 -5.64
C VAL A 346 -11.93 -23.89 -5.19
N GLY A 347 -13.21 -23.99 -5.51
CA GLY A 347 -14.02 -25.17 -5.19
C GLY A 347 -15.29 -25.24 -6.01
N TYR A 348 -16.06 -26.32 -5.82
CA TYR A 348 -17.34 -26.50 -6.48
C TYR A 348 -18.42 -27.07 -5.54
N SER A 349 -19.69 -26.85 -5.89
CA SER A 349 -20.87 -27.29 -5.14
C SER A 349 -21.11 -28.80 -5.23
N GLN A 350 -21.91 -29.35 -4.32
CA GLN A 350 -22.19 -30.80 -4.26
C GLN A 350 -22.83 -31.33 -5.55
N ASP A 351 -23.67 -30.54 -6.20
CA ASP A 351 -24.31 -30.90 -7.47
C ASP A 351 -23.42 -30.68 -8.70
N GLY A 352 -22.19 -30.18 -8.51
CA GLY A 352 -21.24 -29.90 -9.59
C GLY A 352 -21.62 -28.73 -10.50
N LYS A 353 -22.65 -27.96 -10.14
CA LYS A 353 -23.19 -26.90 -11.02
C LYS A 353 -22.59 -25.52 -10.76
N THR A 354 -21.95 -25.32 -9.62
CA THR A 354 -21.37 -24.03 -9.23
C THR A 354 -19.89 -24.18 -8.95
N ALA A 355 -19.07 -23.30 -9.53
CA ALA A 355 -17.68 -23.08 -9.12
C ALA A 355 -17.57 -21.79 -8.27
N TYR A 356 -16.62 -21.79 -7.34
CA TYR A 356 -16.34 -20.69 -6.43
C TYR A 356 -14.87 -20.31 -6.54
N LEU A 357 -14.57 -19.08 -6.95
CA LEU A 357 -13.23 -18.48 -6.89
C LEU A 357 -13.20 -17.55 -5.67
N ILE A 358 -12.33 -17.81 -4.71
CA ILE A 358 -12.41 -17.22 -3.36
C ILE A 358 -11.09 -16.53 -3.02
N THR A 359 -11.16 -15.28 -2.55
CA THR A 359 -10.00 -14.56 -1.98
C THR A 359 -10.32 -13.98 -0.60
N VAL A 360 -9.28 -13.80 0.23
CA VAL A 360 -9.34 -13.16 1.54
C VAL A 360 -8.24 -12.10 1.64
N GLU A 361 -8.60 -10.88 2.06
CA GLU A 361 -7.70 -9.72 2.08
C GLU A 361 -6.61 -9.75 3.18
N GLU A 362 -5.47 -9.11 2.91
CA GLU A 362 -4.45 -8.71 3.91
C GLU A 362 -4.00 -7.27 3.60
N ASN A 363 -4.89 -6.28 3.78
CA ASN A 363 -4.61 -4.85 3.57
C ASN A 363 -5.28 -3.98 4.65
N GLY A 364 -4.85 -2.71 4.82
CA GLY A 364 -5.56 -1.75 5.68
C GLY A 364 -5.62 -2.13 7.17
N GLY A 365 -4.70 -2.97 7.65
CA GLY A 365 -4.72 -3.52 9.02
C GLY A 365 -5.36 -4.90 9.15
N LEU A 366 -6.10 -5.35 8.14
CA LEU A 366 -6.56 -6.75 8.02
C LEU A 366 -5.36 -7.69 7.90
N LYS A 367 -5.51 -8.90 8.41
CA LYS A 367 -4.43 -9.91 8.52
C LYS A 367 -4.70 -11.16 7.69
N GLY A 368 -5.86 -11.25 7.04
CA GLY A 368 -6.33 -12.45 6.37
C GLY A 368 -6.63 -13.58 7.35
N VAL A 369 -6.49 -14.83 6.90
CA VAL A 369 -6.89 -16.02 7.67
C VAL A 369 -5.89 -17.18 7.57
N PRO A 370 -5.76 -18.01 8.62
CA PRO A 370 -5.09 -19.31 8.51
C PRO A 370 -5.91 -20.28 7.65
N LEU A 371 -5.27 -21.33 7.12
CA LEU A 371 -5.95 -22.30 6.25
C LEU A 371 -7.15 -22.96 6.94
N SER A 372 -7.09 -23.20 8.25
CA SER A 372 -8.21 -23.77 9.01
C SER A 372 -9.46 -22.89 9.01
N GLN A 373 -9.30 -21.56 9.00
CA GLN A 373 -10.44 -20.64 8.87
C GLN A 373 -10.91 -20.54 7.42
N LEU A 374 -10.00 -20.62 6.44
CA LEU A 374 -10.37 -20.72 5.02
C LEU A 374 -11.22 -21.96 4.75
N GLN A 375 -10.91 -23.11 5.36
CA GLN A 375 -11.75 -24.31 5.30
C GLN A 375 -13.17 -24.05 5.82
N ASP A 376 -13.31 -23.41 6.99
CA ASP A 376 -14.65 -23.10 7.55
C ASP A 376 -15.41 -22.09 6.67
N ILE A 377 -14.72 -21.09 6.10
CA ILE A 377 -15.29 -20.16 5.11
C ILE A 377 -15.84 -20.94 3.92
N MET A 378 -15.04 -21.83 3.31
CA MET A 378 -15.44 -22.63 2.15
C MET A 378 -16.62 -23.56 2.47
N VAL A 379 -16.61 -24.22 3.63
CA VAL A 379 -17.74 -25.05 4.08
C VAL A 379 -19.01 -24.21 4.25
N LYS A 380 -18.92 -23.03 4.86
CA LYS A 380 -20.08 -22.12 5.03
C LYS A 380 -20.58 -21.52 3.72
N LEU A 381 -19.71 -21.38 2.72
CA LEU A 381 -20.10 -21.00 1.35
C LEU A 381 -20.83 -22.13 0.61
N GLY A 382 -20.80 -23.37 1.11
CA GLY A 382 -21.40 -24.53 0.46
C GLY A 382 -20.47 -25.22 -0.55
N VAL A 383 -19.15 -25.02 -0.43
CA VAL A 383 -18.16 -25.77 -1.21
C VAL A 383 -18.20 -27.24 -0.79
N TRP A 384 -18.30 -28.15 -1.76
CA TRP A 384 -18.30 -29.59 -1.56
C TRP A 384 -16.89 -30.19 -1.67
N LYS A 385 -16.15 -29.79 -2.69
CA LYS A 385 -14.72 -30.10 -2.82
C LYS A 385 -13.97 -28.82 -3.19
N GLY A 386 -12.81 -28.60 -2.57
CA GLY A 386 -12.09 -27.35 -2.70
C GLY A 386 -10.60 -27.48 -2.41
N VAL A 387 -9.80 -26.69 -3.12
CA VAL A 387 -8.33 -26.71 -3.08
C VAL A 387 -7.78 -25.31 -2.81
N ASN A 388 -6.66 -25.27 -2.08
CA ASN A 388 -5.89 -24.05 -1.85
C ASN A 388 -5.07 -23.68 -3.09
N MET A 389 -5.12 -22.42 -3.51
CA MET A 389 -4.26 -21.85 -4.56
C MET A 389 -3.09 -21.07 -3.94
N ASP A 390 -2.20 -20.47 -4.74
CA ASP A 390 -1.14 -19.62 -4.18
C ASP A 390 -1.71 -18.42 -3.39
N GLY A 391 -1.04 -18.02 -2.32
CA GLY A 391 -1.55 -17.06 -1.34
C GLY A 391 -0.62 -15.88 -1.06
N GLY A 392 -0.85 -15.18 0.05
CA GLY A 392 -0.04 -14.04 0.48
C GLY A 392 -0.01 -12.94 -0.59
N GLY A 393 1.18 -12.45 -0.94
CA GLY A 393 1.34 -11.38 -1.93
C GLY A 393 0.85 -11.72 -3.35
N SER A 394 0.58 -12.99 -3.64
CA SER A 394 0.01 -13.42 -4.92
C SER A 394 -1.52 -13.29 -4.96
N THR A 395 -2.19 -13.28 -3.80
CA THR A 395 -3.66 -13.22 -3.70
C THR A 395 -4.19 -11.97 -4.38
N THR A 396 -4.88 -12.18 -5.50
CA THR A 396 -5.45 -11.13 -6.33
C THR A 396 -6.77 -11.61 -6.89
N MET A 397 -7.79 -10.76 -6.85
CA MET A 397 -9.04 -10.93 -7.59
C MET A 397 -9.28 -9.69 -8.44
N VAL A 398 -9.59 -9.91 -9.71
CA VAL A 398 -10.09 -8.85 -10.60
C VAL A 398 -11.50 -9.21 -11.06
N THR A 399 -12.36 -8.22 -11.19
CA THR A 399 -13.71 -8.36 -11.75
C THR A 399 -13.98 -7.17 -12.65
N ARG A 400 -14.82 -7.37 -13.66
CA ARG A 400 -15.40 -6.30 -14.48
C ARG A 400 -16.64 -5.81 -13.75
N PRO A 401 -16.62 -4.61 -13.13
CA PRO A 401 -17.81 -4.09 -12.46
C PRO A 401 -18.97 -3.93 -13.44
N LEU A 402 -20.19 -3.94 -12.92
CA LEU A 402 -21.38 -3.89 -13.76
C LEU A 402 -21.41 -2.60 -14.60
N GLY A 403 -21.50 -2.77 -15.93
CA GLY A 403 -21.49 -1.66 -16.89
C GLY A 403 -20.09 -1.15 -17.27
N ASP A 404 -19.02 -1.67 -16.67
CA ASP A 404 -17.65 -1.39 -17.12
C ASP A 404 -17.20 -2.33 -18.23
N PHE A 405 -16.31 -1.82 -19.09
CA PHE A 405 -15.66 -2.59 -20.14
C PHE A 405 -14.41 -3.30 -19.63
N ASP A 406 -13.68 -2.66 -18.73
CA ASP A 406 -12.41 -3.15 -18.21
C ASP A 406 -12.58 -3.87 -16.86
N VAL A 407 -11.71 -4.85 -16.62
CA VAL A 407 -11.54 -5.44 -15.29
C VAL A 407 -10.77 -4.50 -14.37
N THR A 408 -11.13 -4.51 -13.10
CA THR A 408 -10.44 -3.76 -12.04
C THR A 408 -10.17 -4.67 -10.85
N LEU A 409 -9.30 -4.26 -9.92
CA LEU A 409 -9.13 -4.99 -8.66
C LEU A 409 -10.44 -5.01 -7.89
N ALA A 410 -10.92 -6.20 -7.54
CA ALA A 410 -12.13 -6.38 -6.73
C ALA A 410 -11.90 -5.94 -5.27
N HIS A 411 -10.65 -6.02 -4.81
CA HIS A 411 -10.19 -5.56 -3.50
C HIS A 411 -8.68 -5.22 -3.56
N PRO A 412 -8.14 -4.44 -2.60
CA PRO A 412 -6.71 -4.19 -2.50
C PRO A 412 -5.90 -5.48 -2.30
N THR A 413 -4.67 -5.51 -2.82
CA THR A 413 -3.69 -6.58 -2.55
C THR A 413 -2.96 -6.30 -1.24
N SER A 414 -2.06 -7.19 -0.82
CA SER A 414 -1.13 -6.91 0.30
C SER A 414 -0.23 -5.69 0.07
N PHE A 415 -0.17 -5.16 -1.15
CA PHE A 415 0.61 -4.00 -1.56
C PHE A 415 -0.26 -2.80 -1.96
N GLY A 416 -1.53 -2.78 -1.54
CA GLY A 416 -2.48 -1.73 -1.92
C GLY A 416 -3.04 -1.99 -3.32
N THR A 417 -2.71 -1.17 -4.30
CA THR A 417 -3.16 -1.33 -5.69
C THR A 417 -2.18 -2.10 -6.57
N THR A 418 -0.95 -2.34 -6.10
CA THR A 418 0.08 -3.07 -6.84
C THR A 418 -0.17 -4.57 -6.83
N GLN A 419 -0.08 -5.21 -7.99
CA GLN A 419 -0.23 -6.66 -8.13
C GLN A 419 1.12 -7.33 -8.28
N ARG A 420 1.34 -8.45 -7.57
CA ARG A 420 2.50 -9.32 -7.83
C ARG A 420 2.33 -9.98 -9.19
N GLN A 421 3.46 -10.16 -9.90
CA GLN A 421 3.50 -11.01 -11.08
C GLN A 421 3.53 -12.49 -10.68
N VAL A 422 2.59 -13.27 -11.23
CA VAL A 422 2.39 -14.70 -10.95
C VAL A 422 2.57 -15.53 -12.22
N ALA A 423 2.69 -16.84 -12.06
CA ALA A 423 2.86 -17.80 -13.15
C ALA A 423 1.60 -17.90 -14.03
N ASP A 424 0.45 -18.10 -13.37
CA ASP A 424 -0.82 -18.37 -14.00
C ASP A 424 -2.01 -17.90 -13.13
N GLY A 425 -3.22 -18.13 -13.63
CA GLY A 425 -4.48 -17.76 -13.00
C GLY A 425 -5.68 -18.50 -13.56
N ILE A 426 -6.83 -18.30 -12.93
CA ILE A 426 -8.13 -18.80 -13.43
C ILE A 426 -8.96 -17.59 -13.84
N GLY A 427 -9.30 -17.51 -15.12
CA GLY A 427 -10.14 -16.46 -15.71
C GLY A 427 -11.59 -16.92 -15.89
N VAL A 428 -12.52 -15.99 -15.75
CA VAL A 428 -13.93 -16.14 -16.11
C VAL A 428 -14.16 -15.37 -17.41
N TYR A 429 -14.75 -16.01 -18.41
CA TYR A 429 -15.01 -15.43 -19.72
C TYR A 429 -16.50 -15.50 -20.04
N THR A 430 -16.98 -14.51 -20.80
CA THR A 430 -18.35 -14.48 -21.29
C THR A 430 -18.40 -14.75 -22.79
N THR A 431 -19.34 -15.59 -23.20
CA THR A 431 -19.74 -15.80 -24.59
C THR A 431 -21.15 -15.26 -24.85
N ALA A 432 -21.73 -14.53 -23.89
CA ALA A 432 -23.03 -13.89 -24.04
C ALA A 432 -23.01 -12.89 -25.20
N PRO A 433 -24.00 -12.92 -26.11
CA PRO A 433 -24.13 -11.89 -27.13
C PRO A 433 -24.49 -10.55 -26.47
N GLN A 434 -24.31 -9.44 -27.20
CA GLN A 434 -24.89 -8.17 -26.78
C GLN A 434 -26.42 -8.28 -26.79
N GLY A 435 -27.05 -8.04 -25.65
CA GLY A 435 -28.49 -8.01 -25.43
C GLY A 435 -29.09 -6.61 -25.49
N ALA A 436 -30.36 -6.50 -25.11
CA ALA A 436 -31.04 -5.22 -24.95
C ALA A 436 -30.61 -4.53 -23.63
N ILE A 437 -30.65 -3.20 -23.58
CA ILE A 437 -30.40 -2.46 -22.34
C ILE A 437 -31.32 -2.96 -21.23
N LYS A 438 -30.72 -3.35 -20.11
CA LYS A 438 -31.42 -3.80 -18.90
C LYS A 438 -31.38 -2.76 -17.81
N GLY A 439 -30.25 -2.07 -17.66
CA GLY A 439 -30.09 -1.09 -16.58
C GLY A 439 -28.92 -0.15 -16.80
N ILE A 440 -28.81 0.79 -15.86
CA ILE A 440 -27.71 1.75 -15.77
C ILE A 440 -27.11 1.70 -14.37
N VAL A 441 -25.85 2.12 -14.26
CA VAL A 441 -25.13 2.27 -12.99
C VAL A 441 -24.61 3.70 -12.90
N ALA A 442 -24.99 4.41 -11.83
CA ALA A 442 -24.50 5.75 -11.55
C ALA A 442 -23.14 5.67 -10.84
N SER A 443 -22.19 6.52 -11.24
CA SER A 443 -20.82 6.51 -10.70
C SER A 443 -20.31 7.92 -10.45
N GLY A 444 -19.52 8.09 -9.38
CA GLY A 444 -18.91 9.35 -8.97
C GLY A 444 -18.55 9.34 -7.48
N GLU A 445 -17.90 10.42 -7.00
CA GLU A 445 -17.48 10.54 -5.60
C GLU A 445 -18.69 10.61 -4.64
N LYS A 446 -18.57 10.03 -3.44
CA LYS A 446 -19.66 10.02 -2.45
C LYS A 446 -19.49 11.07 -1.36
N THR A 447 -18.26 11.46 -1.05
CA THR A 447 -17.95 12.47 -0.02
C THR A 447 -17.15 13.59 -0.67
N LEU A 448 -17.62 14.83 -0.51
CA LEU A 448 -17.09 16.02 -1.15
C LEU A 448 -16.89 17.15 -0.14
N PHE A 449 -16.06 18.12 -0.49
CA PHE A 449 -15.95 19.40 0.22
C PHE A 449 -16.63 20.52 -0.57
N ILE A 450 -17.17 21.54 0.10
CA ILE A 450 -17.74 22.73 -0.54
C ILE A 450 -16.68 23.41 -1.42
N GLY A 451 -17.03 23.67 -2.67
CA GLY A 451 -16.14 24.20 -3.70
C GLY A 451 -15.50 23.12 -4.57
N GLN A 452 -15.55 21.85 -4.15
CA GLN A 452 -15.10 20.73 -4.97
C GLN A 452 -16.01 20.55 -6.18
N GLN A 453 -15.38 20.30 -7.32
CA GLN A 453 -16.04 19.95 -8.56
C GLN A 453 -15.60 18.53 -8.94
N THR A 454 -16.56 17.69 -9.30
CA THR A 454 -16.29 16.30 -9.67
C THR A 454 -17.23 15.84 -10.78
N ASN A 455 -16.81 14.79 -11.50
CA ASN A 455 -17.59 14.21 -12.58
C ASN A 455 -18.42 13.03 -12.07
N TYR A 456 -19.67 12.98 -12.53
CA TYR A 456 -20.53 11.82 -12.42
C TYR A 456 -20.84 11.31 -13.82
N ALA A 457 -20.77 10.00 -13.96
CA ALA A 457 -21.06 9.30 -15.19
C ALA A 457 -22.12 8.23 -14.94
N LEU A 458 -22.82 7.87 -16.00
CA LEU A 458 -23.61 6.65 -16.02
C LEU A 458 -22.90 5.61 -16.87
N LYS A 459 -23.03 4.37 -16.46
CA LYS A 459 -22.67 3.18 -17.23
C LYS A 459 -23.95 2.45 -17.59
N ALA A 460 -23.96 1.69 -18.67
CA ALA A 460 -25.14 0.91 -19.07
C ALA A 460 -24.76 -0.57 -19.22
N TYR A 461 -25.73 -1.44 -18.99
CA TYR A 461 -25.55 -2.88 -19.17
C TYR A 461 -26.80 -3.54 -19.72
N ASP A 462 -26.60 -4.68 -20.37
CA ASP A 462 -27.63 -5.40 -21.11
C ASP A 462 -28.30 -6.53 -20.32
N THR A 463 -29.20 -7.26 -20.97
CA THR A 463 -29.91 -8.41 -20.38
C THR A 463 -29.00 -9.55 -19.89
N TYR A 464 -27.78 -9.63 -20.42
CA TYR A 464 -26.72 -10.56 -20.03
C TYR A 464 -25.65 -9.91 -19.14
N TYR A 465 -25.89 -8.68 -18.68
CA TYR A 465 -24.95 -7.89 -17.88
C TYR A 465 -23.64 -7.55 -18.60
N ASN A 466 -23.60 -7.60 -19.94
CA ASN A 466 -22.49 -7.04 -20.68
C ASN A 466 -22.59 -5.50 -20.67
N PRO A 467 -21.45 -4.79 -20.67
CA PRO A 467 -21.46 -3.34 -20.78
C PRO A 467 -22.08 -2.90 -22.12
N ILE A 468 -22.75 -1.75 -22.11
CA ILE A 468 -23.25 -1.04 -23.27
C ILE A 468 -22.63 0.35 -23.26
N ASP A 469 -22.15 0.82 -24.42
CA ASP A 469 -21.73 2.21 -24.58
C ASP A 469 -22.92 3.15 -24.32
N PRO A 470 -22.86 4.00 -23.27
CA PRO A 470 -23.96 4.88 -22.91
C PRO A 470 -24.09 6.12 -23.83
N SER A 471 -23.21 6.32 -24.81
CA SER A 471 -23.18 7.51 -25.67
C SER A 471 -24.50 7.80 -26.41
N GLY A 472 -25.28 6.75 -26.73
CA GLY A 472 -26.60 6.85 -27.35
C GLY A 472 -27.75 7.16 -26.39
N LEU A 473 -27.48 7.25 -25.07
CA LEU A 473 -28.50 7.50 -24.05
C LEU A 473 -28.64 8.99 -23.76
N THR A 474 -29.86 9.44 -23.50
CA THR A 474 -30.15 10.81 -23.05
C THR A 474 -30.43 10.80 -21.55
N PRO A 475 -29.40 10.97 -20.69
CA PRO A 475 -29.62 10.96 -19.26
C PRO A 475 -30.30 12.22 -18.75
N THR A 476 -31.24 12.03 -17.84
CA THR A 476 -31.82 13.08 -17.02
C THR A 476 -31.33 12.90 -15.60
N TRP A 477 -30.54 13.86 -15.12
CA TRP A 477 -30.04 13.88 -13.75
C TRP A 477 -30.96 14.73 -12.88
N SER A 478 -31.21 14.27 -11.65
CA SER A 478 -32.02 14.97 -10.66
C SER A 478 -31.43 14.78 -9.27
N MET A 479 -31.57 15.79 -8.43
CA MET A 479 -31.08 15.75 -7.06
C MET A 479 -32.24 16.07 -6.12
N ASP A 480 -32.40 15.27 -5.07
CA ASP A 480 -33.51 15.41 -4.12
C ASP A 480 -33.40 16.65 -3.22
N LYS A 481 -32.17 17.11 -2.96
CA LYS A 481 -31.85 18.28 -2.12
C LYS A 481 -30.77 19.13 -2.78
N ALA A 482 -30.99 20.45 -2.84
CA ALA A 482 -30.03 21.38 -3.43
C ALA A 482 -28.80 21.60 -2.50
N ILE A 483 -27.80 20.73 -2.61
CA ILE A 483 -26.48 20.86 -1.95
C ILE A 483 -25.36 21.29 -2.90
N GLY A 484 -25.68 21.45 -4.18
CA GLY A 484 -24.77 21.88 -5.24
C GLY A 484 -25.49 22.13 -6.56
N SER A 485 -24.74 22.46 -7.60
CA SER A 485 -25.24 22.54 -8.98
C SER A 485 -24.72 21.37 -9.80
N PHE A 486 -25.59 20.78 -10.61
CA PHE A 486 -25.23 19.69 -11.52
C PHE A 486 -25.49 20.12 -12.97
N GLN A 487 -24.46 20.14 -13.81
CA GLN A 487 -24.57 20.49 -15.22
C GLN A 487 -23.65 19.60 -16.05
N ASN A 488 -24.17 19.00 -17.12
CA ASN A 488 -23.38 18.20 -18.07
C ASN A 488 -22.51 17.11 -17.43
N GLY A 489 -23.04 16.38 -16.44
CA GLY A 489 -22.27 15.33 -15.73
C GLY A 489 -21.33 15.88 -14.64
N VAL A 490 -21.19 17.19 -14.52
CA VAL A 490 -20.32 17.83 -13.54
C VAL A 490 -21.15 18.29 -12.35
N PHE A 491 -20.78 17.83 -11.15
CA PHE A 491 -21.33 18.33 -9.91
C PHE A 491 -20.36 19.31 -9.25
N GLN A 492 -20.87 20.47 -8.86
CA GLN A 492 -20.17 21.43 -8.04
C GLN A 492 -20.85 21.52 -6.67
N ALA A 493 -20.13 21.12 -5.63
CA ALA A 493 -20.61 21.19 -4.26
C ALA A 493 -20.64 22.65 -3.79
N THR A 494 -21.80 23.17 -3.38
CA THR A 494 -21.94 24.58 -2.96
C THR A 494 -22.48 24.75 -1.54
N LYS A 495 -23.01 23.68 -0.94
CA LYS A 495 -23.63 23.72 0.39
C LYS A 495 -23.44 22.37 1.09
N GLU A 496 -23.21 22.42 2.41
CA GLU A 496 -23.11 21.22 3.24
C GLU A 496 -24.44 20.44 3.30
N GLY A 497 -24.32 19.13 3.52
CA GLY A 497 -25.45 18.23 3.72
C GLY A 497 -25.38 16.97 2.87
N THR A 498 -26.43 16.16 2.93
CA THR A 498 -26.56 14.93 2.16
C THR A 498 -27.66 15.05 1.12
N ALA A 499 -27.44 14.48 -0.06
CA ALA A 499 -28.42 14.41 -1.15
C ALA A 499 -28.25 13.12 -1.94
N LYS A 500 -29.33 12.71 -2.61
CA LYS A 500 -29.34 11.60 -3.56
C LYS A 500 -29.35 12.15 -4.97
N LEU A 501 -28.27 11.89 -5.72
CA LEU A 501 -28.17 12.19 -7.14
C LEU A 501 -28.70 11.00 -7.94
N THR A 502 -29.83 11.17 -8.60
CA THR A 502 -30.50 10.13 -9.40
C THR A 502 -30.31 10.42 -10.89
N VAL A 503 -29.88 9.42 -11.64
CA VAL A 503 -29.84 9.44 -13.10
C VAL A 503 -30.95 8.55 -13.66
N LYS A 504 -31.63 9.03 -14.69
CA LYS A 504 -32.60 8.26 -15.49
C LYS A 504 -32.22 8.29 -16.95
N ALA A 505 -32.28 7.15 -17.61
CA ALA A 505 -32.11 7.04 -19.06
C ALA A 505 -33.16 6.06 -19.61
N GLY A 506 -34.16 6.57 -20.32
CA GLY A 506 -35.33 5.78 -20.72
C GLY A 506 -36.10 5.29 -19.48
N SER A 507 -36.31 3.97 -19.38
CA SER A 507 -36.95 3.32 -18.22
C SER A 507 -35.97 2.95 -17.10
N ALA A 508 -34.66 3.02 -17.35
CA ALA A 508 -33.64 2.68 -16.36
C ALA A 508 -33.35 3.88 -15.44
N SER A 509 -33.10 3.59 -14.16
CA SER A 509 -32.77 4.59 -13.14
C SER A 509 -31.76 4.01 -12.15
N ASP A 510 -30.82 4.84 -11.70
CA ASP A 510 -29.93 4.52 -10.58
C ASP A 510 -29.56 5.80 -9.80
N SER A 511 -28.93 5.68 -8.64
CA SER A 511 -28.58 6.82 -7.79
C SER A 511 -27.30 6.67 -6.99
N VAL A 512 -26.61 7.79 -6.74
CA VAL A 512 -25.49 7.91 -5.82
C VAL A 512 -25.88 8.79 -4.64
N ASP A 513 -25.59 8.34 -3.42
CA ASP A 513 -25.69 9.16 -2.22
C ASP A 513 -24.43 10.03 -2.09
N ILE A 514 -24.64 11.35 -1.94
CA ILE A 514 -23.60 12.37 -1.85
C ILE A 514 -23.66 13.02 -0.48
N GLU A 515 -22.52 13.17 0.17
CA GLU A 515 -22.30 13.95 1.38
C GLU A 515 -21.31 15.09 1.08
N VAL A 516 -21.74 16.34 1.27
CA VAL A 516 -20.87 17.51 1.20
C VAL A 516 -20.53 17.96 2.63
N ILE A 517 -19.25 17.87 2.99
CA ILE A 517 -18.72 18.19 4.31
C ILE A 517 -18.64 19.71 4.47
N GLY A 518 -19.25 20.27 5.52
CA GLY A 518 -19.09 21.69 5.88
C GLY A 518 -18.18 21.93 7.09
N ALA A 519 -17.87 23.21 7.36
CA ALA A 519 -17.01 23.59 8.49
C ALA A 519 -17.58 23.20 9.87
N ASP A 520 -18.90 23.09 9.99
CA ASP A 520 -19.56 22.71 11.24
C ASP A 520 -19.42 21.22 11.56
N GLN A 521 -19.16 20.38 10.56
CA GLN A 521 -18.85 18.97 10.75
C GLN A 521 -17.39 18.74 11.17
N ILE A 522 -16.52 19.74 11.00
CA ILE A 522 -15.09 19.64 11.28
C ILE A 522 -14.82 19.92 12.77
N ASP A 523 -14.07 19.01 13.37
CA ASP A 523 -13.52 19.12 14.73
C ASP A 523 -12.09 19.69 14.69
N GLN A 524 -11.28 19.21 13.75
CA GLN A 524 -9.91 19.67 13.55
C GLN A 524 -9.50 19.71 12.07
N LEU A 525 -8.75 20.74 11.68
CA LEU A 525 -7.91 20.76 10.49
C LEU A 525 -6.45 20.61 10.88
N THR A 526 -5.79 19.60 10.33
CA THR A 526 -4.35 19.39 10.50
C THR A 526 -3.64 19.70 9.19
N ILE A 527 -2.49 20.34 9.27
CA ILE A 527 -1.59 20.60 8.15
C ILE A 527 -0.23 19.99 8.47
N ALA A 528 0.40 19.37 7.47
CA ALA A 528 1.72 18.77 7.61
C ALA A 528 2.66 19.29 6.51
N PRO A 529 3.90 19.68 6.85
CA PRO A 529 4.41 19.89 8.20
C PRO A 529 3.78 21.14 8.86
N SER A 530 3.80 21.22 10.20
CA SER A 530 3.30 22.40 10.94
C SER A 530 4.30 23.57 10.96
N THR A 531 5.58 23.31 10.68
CA THR A 531 6.63 24.32 10.53
C THR A 531 7.59 23.95 9.40
N THR A 532 8.07 24.93 8.63
CA THR A 532 9.01 24.69 7.52
C THR A 532 9.90 25.91 7.23
N LEU A 533 10.80 25.78 6.25
CA LEU A 533 11.75 26.83 5.88
C LEU A 533 11.08 27.94 5.06
N LEU A 534 11.42 29.19 5.39
CA LEU A 534 11.13 30.36 4.55
C LEU A 534 12.27 30.61 3.55
N ALA A 535 12.14 30.09 2.32
CA ALA A 535 13.12 30.30 1.26
C ALA A 535 12.44 30.64 -0.08
N ALA A 536 12.85 31.74 -0.71
CA ALA A 536 12.36 32.12 -2.04
C ALA A 536 12.69 31.04 -3.07
N GLY A 537 11.75 30.78 -4.00
CA GLY A 537 11.85 29.72 -5.01
C GLY A 537 11.53 28.32 -4.50
N SER A 538 11.34 28.11 -3.20
CA SER A 538 10.97 26.79 -2.67
C SER A 538 9.52 26.45 -2.97
N SER A 539 9.27 25.18 -3.30
CA SER A 539 7.92 24.60 -3.39
C SER A 539 7.75 23.58 -2.26
N ILE A 540 6.67 23.70 -1.51
CA ILE A 540 6.44 22.97 -0.27
C ILE A 540 5.10 22.25 -0.35
N SER A 541 5.11 20.94 -0.13
CA SER A 541 3.89 20.14 0.00
C SER A 541 3.23 20.41 1.35
N VAL A 542 1.95 20.75 1.34
CA VAL A 542 1.19 21.11 2.56
C VAL A 542 -0.19 20.47 2.57
N PRO A 543 -0.27 19.13 2.62
CA PRO A 543 -1.55 18.44 2.73
C PRO A 543 -2.34 18.90 3.96
N VAL A 544 -3.64 19.09 3.76
CA VAL A 544 -4.59 19.43 4.82
C VAL A 544 -5.54 18.25 5.01
N THR A 545 -5.68 17.81 6.26
CA THR A 545 -6.59 16.74 6.65
C THR A 545 -7.65 17.29 7.59
N ALA A 546 -8.92 16.98 7.33
CA ALA A 546 -10.02 17.27 8.23
C ALA A 546 -10.34 16.05 9.08
N ARG A 547 -10.30 16.19 10.40
CA ARG A 547 -10.97 15.28 11.32
C ARG A 547 -12.37 15.80 11.59
N LEU A 548 -13.36 14.97 11.29
CA LEU A 548 -14.77 15.26 11.53
C LEU A 548 -15.16 14.95 12.98
N LYS A 549 -16.27 15.52 13.43
CA LYS A 549 -16.86 15.25 14.76
C LYS A 549 -17.27 13.80 14.97
N ASP A 550 -17.48 13.03 13.90
CA ASP A 550 -17.78 11.59 13.94
C ASP A 550 -16.53 10.70 14.00
N GLY A 551 -15.32 11.31 13.97
CA GLY A 551 -14.03 10.63 14.04
C GLY A 551 -13.42 10.27 12.69
N ARG A 552 -14.11 10.45 11.56
CA ARG A 552 -13.51 10.24 10.24
C ARG A 552 -12.40 11.26 9.97
N GLU A 553 -11.30 10.80 9.37
CA GLU A 553 -10.23 11.65 8.84
C GLU A 553 -10.29 11.63 7.32
N LEU A 554 -10.42 12.81 6.71
CA LEU A 554 -10.58 12.97 5.27
C LEU A 554 -9.55 13.96 4.72
N PRO A 555 -8.85 13.64 3.62
CA PRO A 555 -8.00 14.62 2.94
C PRO A 555 -8.89 15.74 2.39
N VAL A 556 -8.50 17.00 2.63
CA VAL A 556 -9.21 18.15 2.07
C VAL A 556 -8.61 18.45 0.69
N PRO A 557 -9.42 18.47 -0.38
CA PRO A 557 -8.93 18.80 -1.72
C PRO A 557 -8.26 20.18 -1.73
N ALA A 558 -7.12 20.30 -2.41
CA ALA A 558 -6.40 21.57 -2.52
C ALA A 558 -7.28 22.69 -3.13
N SER A 559 -8.19 22.34 -4.04
CA SER A 559 -9.16 23.25 -4.65
C SER A 559 -10.18 23.84 -3.66
N ALA A 560 -10.41 23.18 -2.52
CA ALA A 560 -11.30 23.67 -1.47
C ALA A 560 -10.60 24.61 -0.47
N ILE A 561 -9.26 24.66 -0.48
CA ILE A 561 -8.46 25.47 0.44
C ILE A 561 -8.22 26.87 -0.15
N LYS A 562 -8.49 27.90 0.65
CA LYS A 562 -8.06 29.27 0.40
C LYS A 562 -6.85 29.59 1.25
N TRP A 563 -5.78 30.05 0.61
CA TRP A 563 -4.54 30.41 1.28
C TRP A 563 -4.45 31.90 1.59
N GLU A 564 -3.93 32.20 2.78
CA GLU A 564 -3.52 33.54 3.21
C GLU A 564 -2.05 33.48 3.62
N PHE A 565 -1.21 34.31 2.99
CA PHE A 565 0.22 34.36 3.27
C PHE A 565 0.59 35.64 4.02
N LYS A 566 1.38 35.51 5.09
CA LYS A 566 1.91 36.63 5.86
C LYS A 566 3.43 36.53 5.96
N GLY A 567 4.13 37.62 5.66
CA GLY A 567 5.60 37.69 5.68
C GLY A 567 6.28 37.26 4.37
N PHE A 568 5.51 36.81 3.37
CA PHE A 568 6.01 36.39 2.05
C PHE A 568 4.89 36.40 1.02
N THR A 569 5.24 36.28 -0.26
CA THR A 569 4.29 36.02 -1.35
C THR A 569 4.50 34.61 -1.88
N ALA A 570 3.42 33.94 -2.26
CA ALA A 570 3.46 32.60 -2.83
C ALA A 570 2.26 32.34 -3.74
N ASN A 571 2.42 31.34 -4.60
CA ASN A 571 1.33 30.71 -5.33
C ASN A 571 1.01 29.37 -4.67
N ALA A 572 -0.26 29.00 -4.62
CA ALA A 572 -0.67 27.66 -4.22
C ALA A 572 -1.37 26.96 -5.39
N ALA A 573 -0.90 25.77 -5.74
CA ALA A 573 -1.48 24.91 -6.77
C ALA A 573 -1.19 23.46 -6.43
N ASP A 574 -2.12 22.55 -6.74
CA ASP A 574 -1.93 21.10 -6.62
C ASP A 574 -1.41 20.63 -5.25
N GLY A 575 -1.89 21.25 -4.17
CA GLY A 575 -1.48 20.92 -2.79
C GLY A 575 -0.09 21.42 -2.39
N LYS A 576 0.57 22.20 -3.25
CA LYS A 576 1.89 22.80 -2.99
C LYS A 576 1.81 24.32 -2.89
N ILE A 577 2.65 24.89 -2.03
CA ILE A 577 2.91 26.34 -1.94
C ILE A 577 4.28 26.62 -2.54
N THR A 578 4.34 27.47 -3.56
CA THR A 578 5.59 27.94 -4.16
C THR A 578 5.87 29.37 -3.73
N ILE A 579 6.90 29.55 -2.91
CA ILE A 579 7.33 30.84 -2.35
C ILE A 579 7.97 31.68 -3.46
N GLN A 580 7.42 32.86 -3.72
CA GLN A 580 7.92 33.79 -4.75
C GLN A 580 8.94 34.75 -4.17
N SER A 581 8.61 35.45 -3.09
CA SER A 581 9.52 36.38 -2.41
C SER A 581 9.29 36.39 -0.90
N VAL A 582 10.34 36.72 -0.15
CA VAL A 582 10.35 36.74 1.31
C VAL A 582 10.58 38.17 1.79
N ASN A 583 9.86 38.60 2.83
CA ASN A 583 10.19 39.85 3.53
C ASN A 583 11.41 39.61 4.42
N GLU A 584 12.55 40.22 4.10
CA GLU A 584 13.82 40.04 4.81
C GLU A 584 13.77 40.41 6.31
N LYS A 585 12.78 41.19 6.74
CA LYS A 585 12.58 41.57 8.15
C LYS A 585 11.69 40.60 8.93
N ALA A 586 11.11 39.59 8.27
CA ALA A 586 10.20 38.64 8.92
C ALA A 586 10.99 37.62 9.76
N THR A 587 10.83 37.68 11.08
CA THR A 587 11.32 36.65 12.02
C THR A 587 10.41 35.41 12.06
N ALA A 588 9.17 35.56 11.58
CA ALA A 588 8.16 34.54 11.40
C ALA A 588 7.26 34.92 10.21
N ALA A 589 6.91 33.92 9.41
CA ALA A 589 5.97 33.99 8.30
C ALA A 589 4.94 32.87 8.44
N TYR A 590 3.78 33.03 7.81
CA TYR A 590 2.63 32.15 8.04
C TYR A 590 1.92 31.88 6.72
N ALA A 591 1.67 30.60 6.43
CA ALA A 591 0.66 30.22 5.44
C ALA A 591 -0.55 29.66 6.17
N ILE A 592 -1.68 30.35 6.07
CA ILE A 592 -2.92 29.98 6.73
C ILE A 592 -3.83 29.32 5.69
N ALA A 593 -4.08 28.04 5.86
CA ALA A 593 -5.04 27.27 5.09
C ALA A 593 -6.44 27.50 5.64
N ARG A 594 -7.40 27.83 4.77
CA ARG A 594 -8.79 28.06 5.17
C ARG A 594 -9.76 27.24 4.35
N TYR A 595 -10.56 26.44 5.03
CA TYR A 595 -11.72 25.76 4.46
C TYR A 595 -12.99 26.32 5.09
N GLN A 596 -13.82 27.02 4.30
CA GLN A 596 -15.08 27.63 4.77
C GLN A 596 -14.91 28.47 6.07
N GLY A 597 -13.78 29.15 6.21
CA GLY A 597 -13.44 29.95 7.39
C GLY A 597 -12.77 29.18 8.53
N PHE A 598 -12.89 27.85 8.58
CA PHE A 598 -12.13 27.00 9.49
C PHE A 598 -10.67 26.96 9.04
N SER A 599 -9.74 27.21 9.96
CA SER A 599 -8.35 27.51 9.60
C SER A 599 -7.33 26.67 10.34
N THR A 600 -6.24 26.37 9.65
CA THR A 600 -5.00 25.87 10.26
C THR A 600 -3.82 26.60 9.62
N MET A 601 -2.62 26.48 10.16
CA MET A 601 -1.46 27.19 9.61
C MET A 601 -0.21 26.34 9.62
N VAL A 602 0.66 26.61 8.64
CA VAL A 602 2.08 26.26 8.70
C VAL A 602 2.87 27.53 8.98
N VAL A 603 3.85 27.41 9.87
CA VAL A 603 4.76 28.49 10.22
C VAL A 603 6.04 28.36 9.39
N LEU A 604 6.44 29.43 8.73
CA LEU A 604 7.67 29.51 7.97
C LEU A 604 8.61 30.48 8.65
N ALA A 605 9.89 30.17 8.76
CA ALA A 605 10.86 31.20 9.15
C ALA A 605 12.24 30.94 8.55
N PRO A 606 13.12 31.97 8.52
CA PRO A 606 14.48 31.81 8.04
C PRO A 606 15.19 30.73 8.85
N GLY A 607 15.59 29.67 8.16
CA GLY A 607 16.35 28.59 8.75
C GLY A 607 17.84 28.90 8.76
N THR A 608 18.62 28.07 9.46
CA THR A 608 20.08 28.10 9.32
C THR A 608 20.48 27.09 8.26
N GLU A 609 21.26 27.54 7.27
CA GLU A 609 21.93 26.64 6.34
C GLU A 609 23.27 26.18 6.94
N LYS A 610 23.52 24.88 6.92
CA LYS A 610 24.78 24.28 7.34
C LYS A 610 25.29 23.41 6.22
N LYS A 611 26.52 23.66 5.77
CA LYS A 611 27.21 22.75 4.86
C LYS A 611 27.33 21.36 5.50
N LEU A 612 26.88 20.32 4.80
CA LEU A 612 27.06 18.93 5.20
C LEU A 612 28.31 18.34 4.55
N GLU A 613 28.43 18.50 3.23
CA GLU A 613 29.55 17.98 2.45
C GLU A 613 29.69 18.75 1.12
N ASP A 614 30.90 19.20 0.78
CA ASP A 614 31.24 19.81 -0.52
C ASP A 614 32.35 19.04 -1.25
N PHE A 615 32.73 17.87 -0.74
CA PHE A 615 33.70 16.94 -1.32
C PHE A 615 35.12 17.46 -1.57
N GLU A 616 35.40 18.72 -1.23
CA GLU A 616 36.73 19.34 -1.36
C GLU A 616 37.77 18.69 -0.42
N ASN A 617 37.34 18.34 0.80
CA ASN A 617 38.19 17.86 1.90
C ASN A 617 37.59 16.63 2.60
N VAL A 618 37.37 15.55 1.85
CA VAL A 618 36.78 14.31 2.38
C VAL A 618 37.77 13.55 3.28
N GLY A 619 37.42 13.40 4.55
CA GLY A 619 38.21 12.68 5.58
C GLY A 619 37.76 11.25 5.88
N TYR A 620 36.84 10.69 5.09
CA TYR A 620 36.25 9.36 5.28
C TYR A 620 36.20 8.58 3.95
N THR A 621 35.92 7.27 4.03
CA THR A 621 35.85 6.44 2.82
C THR A 621 34.50 6.59 2.11
N ILE A 622 34.52 6.62 0.78
CA ILE A 622 33.31 6.48 -0.04
C ILE A 622 33.52 5.25 -0.92
N SER A 623 32.58 4.31 -0.86
CA SER A 623 32.70 3.01 -1.53
C SER A 623 31.45 2.72 -2.35
N TYR A 624 31.64 2.08 -3.50
CA TYR A 624 30.54 1.59 -4.30
C TYR A 624 29.90 0.38 -3.64
N ALA A 625 28.58 0.27 -3.74
CA ALA A 625 27.83 -0.92 -3.42
C ALA A 625 26.59 -1.02 -4.31
N ASP A 626 25.97 -2.18 -4.35
CA ASP A 626 24.76 -2.43 -5.14
C ASP A 626 23.76 -3.32 -4.41
N LEU A 627 22.53 -3.38 -4.94
CA LEU A 627 21.51 -4.33 -4.49
C LEU A 627 20.69 -4.79 -5.72
N PRO A 628 20.37 -6.09 -5.85
CA PRO A 628 21.03 -7.22 -5.19
C PRO A 628 22.56 -7.15 -5.38
N SER A 629 23.32 -7.65 -4.41
CA SER A 629 24.79 -7.50 -4.49
C SER A 629 25.35 -8.31 -5.67
N GLY A 630 26.18 -7.66 -6.48
CA GLY A 630 26.73 -8.19 -7.72
C GLY A 630 25.81 -8.10 -8.95
N ALA A 631 24.62 -7.48 -8.82
CA ALA A 631 23.67 -7.34 -9.93
C ALA A 631 23.93 -6.09 -10.78
N THR A 632 24.59 -5.07 -10.22
CA THR A 632 24.88 -3.80 -10.88
C THR A 632 26.39 -3.57 -10.95
N GLN A 633 26.93 -3.38 -12.15
CA GLN A 633 28.30 -2.91 -12.30
C GLN A 633 28.36 -1.40 -12.11
N GLY A 634 29.39 -0.88 -11.45
CA GLY A 634 29.49 0.55 -11.22
C GLY A 634 30.73 0.95 -10.44
N SER A 635 30.88 2.24 -10.23
CA SER A 635 31.98 2.81 -9.47
C SER A 635 31.57 4.12 -8.81
N VAL A 636 32.30 4.49 -7.74
CA VAL A 636 32.18 5.80 -7.10
C VAL A 636 33.56 6.40 -6.94
N SER A 637 33.72 7.67 -7.29
CA SER A 637 35.01 8.36 -7.16
C SER A 637 34.83 9.87 -6.96
N LEU A 638 35.86 10.53 -6.42
CA LEU A 638 35.92 11.99 -6.38
C LEU A 638 36.68 12.47 -7.61
N VAL A 639 36.04 13.32 -8.42
CA VAL A 639 36.59 13.80 -9.70
C VAL A 639 36.61 15.33 -9.75
N THR A 640 37.55 15.89 -10.51
CA THR A 640 37.64 17.33 -10.82
C THR A 640 37.49 17.54 -12.33
N GLY A 641 37.02 18.70 -12.75
CA GLY A 641 36.95 19.05 -14.18
C GLY A 641 35.64 18.68 -14.88
N LEU A 642 34.56 18.46 -14.12
CA LEU A 642 33.23 18.26 -14.71
C LEU A 642 32.73 19.59 -15.31
N PRO A 643 32.11 19.59 -16.50
CA PRO A 643 31.57 20.81 -17.10
C PRO A 643 30.59 21.54 -16.16
N GLY A 644 30.79 22.84 -15.95
CA GLY A 644 30.05 23.68 -15.00
C GLY A 644 30.59 23.69 -13.56
N HIS A 645 31.46 22.73 -13.22
CA HIS A 645 32.13 22.57 -11.91
C HIS A 645 33.61 22.24 -12.14
N GLU A 646 34.29 22.99 -13.01
CA GLU A 646 35.61 22.63 -13.55
C GLU A 646 36.71 22.63 -12.49
N THR A 647 36.54 23.39 -11.42
CA THR A 647 37.54 23.60 -10.37
C THR A 647 37.18 22.95 -9.03
N SER A 648 35.94 22.47 -8.85
CA SER A 648 35.52 21.75 -7.64
C SER A 648 35.70 20.24 -7.78
N LYS A 649 35.81 19.56 -6.64
CA LYS A 649 35.72 18.09 -6.57
C LYS A 649 34.25 17.71 -6.39
N ALA A 650 33.75 16.84 -7.26
CA ALA A 650 32.42 16.28 -7.14
C ALA A 650 32.49 14.77 -6.90
N LEU A 651 31.45 14.22 -6.27
CA LEU A 651 31.25 12.80 -6.13
C LEU A 651 30.59 12.23 -7.39
N ASP A 652 31.33 11.46 -8.16
CA ASP A 652 30.87 10.77 -9.37
C ASP A 652 30.40 9.35 -9.06
N LEU A 653 29.24 8.97 -9.58
CA LEU A 653 28.62 7.64 -9.46
C LEU A 653 28.23 7.12 -10.85
N LYS A 654 28.91 6.05 -11.27
CA LYS A 654 28.65 5.32 -12.52
C LYS A 654 27.90 4.04 -12.25
N TYR A 655 26.98 3.71 -13.14
CA TYR A 655 26.16 2.50 -13.02
C TYR A 655 25.86 1.86 -14.37
N ASP A 656 25.76 0.54 -14.36
CA ASP A 656 25.30 -0.32 -15.43
C ASP A 656 24.41 -1.44 -14.85
N PHE A 657 23.11 -1.28 -15.09
CA PHE A 657 22.04 -2.17 -14.66
C PHE A 657 21.78 -3.32 -15.63
N THR A 658 22.48 -3.39 -16.77
CA THR A 658 22.19 -4.33 -17.85
C THR A 658 22.19 -5.79 -17.38
N SER A 659 23.14 -6.18 -16.51
CA SER A 659 23.25 -7.55 -15.99
C SER A 659 22.13 -7.94 -15.01
N GLY A 660 21.46 -6.96 -14.41
CA GLY A 660 20.43 -7.17 -13.41
C GLY A 660 19.00 -6.98 -13.91
N ALA A 661 18.83 -6.58 -15.18
CA ALA A 661 17.54 -6.21 -15.78
C ALA A 661 16.44 -7.26 -15.54
N GLY A 662 15.21 -6.80 -15.35
CA GLY A 662 14.07 -7.59 -14.87
C GLY A 662 13.92 -7.59 -13.34
N ASN A 663 14.90 -7.07 -12.60
CA ASN A 663 14.84 -6.84 -11.16
C ASN A 663 14.82 -5.35 -10.82
N LYS A 664 14.48 -5.03 -9.57
CA LYS A 664 14.68 -3.68 -9.03
C LYS A 664 16.13 -3.53 -8.64
N LEU A 665 16.83 -2.59 -9.25
CA LEU A 665 18.28 -2.45 -9.16
C LEU A 665 18.69 -1.15 -8.52
N TYR A 666 19.87 -1.17 -7.89
CA TYR A 666 20.38 -0.06 -7.12
C TYR A 666 21.89 0.09 -7.34
N ALA A 667 22.35 1.33 -7.46
CA ALA A 667 23.77 1.70 -7.47
C ALA A 667 24.01 2.74 -6.37
N TYR A 668 24.84 2.41 -5.37
CA TYR A 668 25.06 3.23 -4.19
C TYR A 668 26.45 3.86 -4.17
N ALA A 669 26.48 5.16 -3.88
CA ALA A 669 27.61 5.79 -3.22
C ALA A 669 27.44 5.64 -1.70
N MET A 670 28.21 4.75 -1.07
CA MET A 670 28.10 4.46 0.37
C MET A 670 29.14 5.23 1.17
N PHE A 671 28.68 6.00 2.16
CA PHE A 671 29.54 6.85 2.99
C PHE A 671 30.05 6.13 4.23
N ASN A 672 31.36 6.26 4.48
CA ASN A 672 32.07 5.77 5.66
C ASN A 672 31.81 4.28 5.96
N GLY A 673 31.79 3.45 4.91
CA GLY A 673 31.49 2.02 5.02
C GLY A 673 30.10 1.73 5.60
N GLY A 674 29.10 2.55 5.27
CA GLY A 674 27.73 2.44 5.77
C GLY A 674 27.52 3.08 7.14
N LYS A 675 28.59 3.59 7.78
CA LYS A 675 28.46 4.37 9.03
C LYS A 675 27.90 5.76 8.78
N GLY A 676 27.92 6.26 7.55
CA GLY A 676 27.33 7.52 7.13
C GLY A 676 28.04 8.78 7.63
N ILE A 677 27.53 9.92 7.16
CA ILE A 677 27.89 11.28 7.60
C ILE A 677 26.85 11.73 8.63
N THR A 678 27.29 12.23 9.79
CA THR A 678 26.37 12.64 10.87
C THR A 678 25.53 13.84 10.45
N VAL A 679 24.22 13.71 10.67
CA VAL A 679 23.21 14.75 10.50
C VAL A 679 22.63 15.06 11.87
N ASP A 680 23.19 16.08 12.52
CA ASP A 680 22.78 16.53 13.85
C ASP A 680 21.54 17.42 13.79
N GLY A 681 20.66 17.36 14.79
CA GLY A 681 19.42 18.14 14.81
C GLY A 681 18.42 17.68 13.74
N GLY A 682 17.26 18.33 13.65
CA GLY A 682 16.20 17.96 12.68
C GLY A 682 16.11 18.95 11.52
N PRO A 683 16.95 18.85 10.47
CA PRO A 683 16.82 19.67 9.28
C PRO A 683 15.49 19.39 8.56
N SER A 684 14.89 20.42 8.01
CA SER A 684 13.65 20.32 7.22
C SER A 684 13.95 19.98 5.77
N ALA A 685 15.14 20.32 5.27
CA ALA A 685 15.52 20.03 3.90
C ALA A 685 17.02 19.79 3.74
N MET A 686 17.38 19.14 2.64
CA MET A 686 18.74 19.04 2.12
C MET A 686 18.76 19.63 0.71
N THR A 687 19.74 20.46 0.40
CA THR A 687 20.02 20.88 -0.98
C THR A 687 21.32 20.24 -1.44
N LEU A 688 21.40 19.87 -2.71
CA LEU A 688 22.60 19.35 -3.33
C LEU A 688 22.60 19.68 -4.82
N ASP A 689 23.78 19.94 -5.37
CA ASP A 689 23.95 20.08 -6.81
C ASP A 689 24.06 18.68 -7.42
N VAL A 690 23.29 18.42 -8.47
CA VAL A 690 23.24 17.13 -9.15
C VAL A 690 23.46 17.33 -10.64
N SER A 691 24.48 16.68 -11.19
CA SER A 691 24.62 16.51 -12.64
C SER A 691 23.76 15.32 -13.07
N GLY A 692 22.69 15.59 -13.82
CA GLY A 692 21.77 14.57 -14.33
C GLY A 692 22.23 13.96 -15.65
N ASP A 693 21.82 12.72 -15.92
CA ASP A 693 22.11 11.94 -17.13
C ASP A 693 20.89 11.75 -18.05
N ASN A 694 19.73 12.33 -17.70
CA ASN A 694 18.46 12.13 -18.39
C ASN A 694 18.03 10.66 -18.55
N SER A 695 18.44 9.78 -17.62
CA SER A 695 18.17 8.34 -17.67
C SER A 695 16.71 7.95 -17.40
N GLY A 696 15.92 8.83 -16.79
CA GLY A 696 14.59 8.50 -16.28
C GLY A 696 14.60 7.66 -14.99
N ASN A 697 15.78 7.26 -14.50
CA ASN A 697 15.91 6.51 -13.24
C ASN A 697 15.55 7.35 -12.02
N TRP A 698 15.27 6.67 -10.90
CA TRP A 698 14.99 7.32 -9.63
C TRP A 698 16.30 7.71 -8.94
N LEU A 699 16.33 8.87 -8.30
CA LEU A 699 17.45 9.34 -7.49
C LEU A 699 17.03 9.48 -6.02
N ARG A 700 17.81 8.92 -5.09
CA ARG A 700 17.42 8.77 -3.68
C ARG A 700 18.59 9.02 -2.72
N ALA A 701 18.25 9.33 -1.47
CA ALA A 701 19.16 9.35 -0.33
C ALA A 701 18.68 8.38 0.77
N GLU A 702 19.62 7.70 1.44
CA GLU A 702 19.35 6.81 2.57
C GLU A 702 19.90 7.42 3.87
N PHE A 703 19.08 7.39 4.91
CA PHE A 703 19.44 7.79 6.26
C PHE A 703 19.26 6.62 7.22
N THR A 704 20.21 6.43 8.13
CA THR A 704 19.96 5.67 9.36
C THR A 704 19.58 6.65 10.45
N ASP A 705 18.38 6.51 11.00
CA ASP A 705 17.85 7.41 12.03
C ASP A 705 18.39 7.09 13.44
N SER A 706 18.08 7.92 14.43
CA SER A 706 18.56 7.75 15.82
C SER A 706 18.04 6.49 16.52
N LYS A 707 17.02 5.82 15.96
CA LYS A 707 16.49 4.54 16.44
C LYS A 707 17.10 3.35 15.69
N GLY A 708 18.00 3.61 14.74
CA GLY A 708 18.59 2.60 13.87
C GLY A 708 17.68 2.18 12.71
N ALA A 709 16.56 2.87 12.48
CA ALA A 709 15.68 2.60 11.36
C ALA A 709 16.21 3.25 10.08
N ILE A 710 16.10 2.53 8.97
CA ILE A 710 16.44 3.07 7.65
C ILE A 710 15.28 3.94 7.15
N LYS A 711 15.62 5.13 6.64
CA LYS A 711 14.71 6.12 6.09
C LYS A 711 15.22 6.57 4.73
N TYR A 712 14.29 6.89 3.84
CA TYR A 712 14.62 7.26 2.47
C TYR A 712 14.06 8.64 2.16
N ALA A 713 14.84 9.45 1.44
CA ALA A 713 14.39 10.71 0.89
C ALA A 713 14.48 10.68 -0.64
N THR A 714 13.44 11.17 -1.29
CA THR A 714 13.38 11.27 -2.75
C THR A 714 14.13 12.51 -3.22
N ILE A 715 15.17 12.32 -4.05
CA ILE A 715 15.87 13.43 -4.72
C ILE A 715 15.13 13.76 -6.02
N ALA A 716 14.85 12.76 -6.84
CA ALA A 716 14.05 12.89 -8.06
C ALA A 716 13.34 11.57 -8.41
N ASP A 717 12.04 11.61 -8.71
CA ASP A 717 11.28 10.44 -9.18
C ASP A 717 11.57 10.07 -10.64
N ALA A 718 12.24 10.94 -11.38
CA ALA A 718 12.89 10.65 -12.64
C ALA A 718 14.04 11.65 -12.82
N ILE A 719 15.21 11.18 -13.24
CA ILE A 719 16.29 12.05 -13.69
C ILE A 719 15.96 12.44 -15.14
N ASP A 720 15.28 13.56 -15.31
CA ASP A 720 14.74 14.09 -16.58
C ASP A 720 15.50 15.33 -17.10
N TRP A 721 16.73 15.53 -16.61
CA TRP A 721 17.59 16.63 -17.01
C TRP A 721 19.02 16.16 -17.27
N SER A 722 19.76 16.94 -18.06
CA SER A 722 21.19 16.77 -18.27
C SER A 722 21.97 17.93 -17.66
N GLY A 723 23.13 17.63 -17.09
CA GLY A 723 24.01 18.64 -16.46
C GLY A 723 23.54 19.10 -15.08
N TRP A 724 24.17 20.14 -14.54
CA TRP A 724 24.02 20.55 -13.15
C TRP A 724 22.69 21.24 -12.85
N LYS A 725 22.06 20.79 -11.76
CA LYS A 725 20.84 21.36 -11.18
C LYS A 725 20.95 21.29 -9.66
N THR A 726 20.73 22.41 -8.98
CA THR A 726 20.55 22.38 -7.52
C THR A 726 19.18 21.79 -7.20
N VAL A 727 19.18 20.61 -6.58
CA VAL A 727 17.97 19.92 -6.13
C VAL A 727 17.75 20.19 -4.65
N ARG A 728 16.49 20.49 -4.29
CA ARG A 728 16.06 20.62 -2.90
C ARG A 728 15.21 19.41 -2.54
N VAL A 729 15.59 18.72 -1.47
CA VAL A 729 14.94 17.54 -0.91
C VAL A 729 14.24 17.91 0.39
N ASP A 730 12.94 17.68 0.49
CA ASP A 730 12.20 17.81 1.75
C ASP A 730 12.51 16.59 2.63
N LEU A 731 13.09 16.81 3.81
CA LEU A 731 13.43 15.75 4.76
C LEU A 731 12.31 15.49 5.76
N THR A 732 11.31 16.37 5.84
CA THR A 732 10.19 16.20 6.79
C THR A 732 9.27 15.05 6.38
N GLU A 733 9.12 14.81 5.07
CA GLU A 733 8.34 13.69 4.53
C GLU A 733 9.01 12.32 4.77
N ALA A 734 10.34 12.29 4.96
CA ALA A 734 11.10 11.05 5.18
C ALA A 734 10.90 10.46 6.59
N GLY A 735 10.26 11.17 7.52
CA GLY A 735 9.95 10.68 8.87
C GLY A 735 11.18 10.26 9.67
N ILE A 736 12.28 11.02 9.55
CA ILE A 736 13.59 10.73 10.15
C ILE A 736 13.63 11.15 11.62
N SER A 737 14.10 10.26 12.50
CA SER A 737 14.45 10.61 13.88
C SER A 737 15.92 11.02 13.95
N TYR A 738 16.23 12.15 14.60
CA TYR A 738 17.59 12.70 14.64
C TYR A 738 18.25 12.53 16.03
N PRO A 739 19.59 12.62 16.16
CA PRO A 739 20.59 12.74 15.09
C PRO A 739 20.59 11.51 14.18
N ALA A 740 20.68 11.73 12.88
CA ALA A 740 20.65 10.68 11.86
C ALA A 740 22.01 10.59 11.18
N LYS A 741 22.16 9.63 10.25
CA LYS A 741 23.36 9.50 9.43
C LYS A 741 22.96 9.33 7.98
N LEU A 742 23.42 10.23 7.10
CA LEU A 742 23.31 10.05 5.65
C LEU A 742 24.26 8.92 5.25
N THR A 743 23.72 7.75 4.92
CA THR A 743 24.51 6.54 4.64
C THR A 743 24.78 6.36 3.17
N LYS A 744 23.85 6.76 2.29
CA LYS A 744 23.98 6.56 0.84
C LYS A 744 23.33 7.68 0.02
N LEU A 745 23.91 7.99 -1.13
CA LEU A 745 23.24 8.57 -2.30
C LEU A 745 23.19 7.51 -3.39
N TYR A 746 22.06 7.37 -4.10
CA TYR A 746 21.91 6.24 -5.00
C TYR A 746 20.87 6.41 -6.11
N VAL A 747 21.15 5.71 -7.21
CA VAL A 747 20.25 5.56 -8.34
C VAL A 747 19.46 4.25 -8.17
N VAL A 748 18.18 4.28 -8.49
CA VAL A 748 17.29 3.11 -8.48
C VAL A 748 16.64 2.96 -9.85
N ASP A 749 16.65 1.74 -10.36
CA ASP A 749 15.87 1.35 -11.52
C ASP A 749 14.75 0.37 -11.07
N PRO A 750 13.49 0.85 -10.95
CA PRO A 750 12.34 0.01 -10.64
C PRO A 750 12.13 -1.09 -11.69
N VAL A 751 11.36 -2.14 -11.35
CA VAL A 751 10.95 -3.14 -12.35
C VAL A 751 9.88 -2.57 -13.27
N GLU A 752 9.04 -1.69 -12.73
CA GLU A 752 7.91 -1.10 -13.44
C GLU A 752 8.40 -0.12 -14.52
N ALA A 753 8.07 -0.38 -15.79
CA ALA A 753 8.52 0.42 -16.94
C ALA A 753 10.06 0.54 -17.05
N GLN A 754 10.79 -0.52 -16.64
CA GLN A 754 12.25 -0.59 -16.74
C GLN A 754 12.74 -0.50 -18.20
N ASP A 755 11.93 -1.00 -19.13
CA ASP A 755 12.16 -0.93 -20.58
C ASP A 755 12.09 0.49 -21.15
N GLU A 756 11.56 1.46 -20.39
CA GLU A 756 11.47 2.87 -20.78
C GLU A 756 12.64 3.73 -20.24
N ARG A 757 13.58 3.15 -19.50
CA ARG A 757 14.69 3.86 -18.83
C ARG A 757 16.07 3.46 -19.35
N ALA A 758 17.05 4.35 -19.20
CA ALA A 758 18.42 4.03 -19.54
C ALA A 758 19.05 3.13 -18.46
N LEU A 759 19.58 1.97 -18.87
CA LEU A 759 20.21 1.01 -17.96
C LEU A 759 21.66 1.40 -17.59
N GLN A 760 22.26 2.36 -18.29
CA GLN A 760 23.63 2.82 -18.06
C GLN A 760 23.63 4.34 -17.91
N GLY A 761 24.43 4.86 -16.98
CA GLY A 761 24.51 6.29 -16.75
C GLY A 761 25.58 6.72 -15.75
N GLU A 762 25.67 8.03 -15.57
CA GLU A 762 26.65 8.72 -14.74
C GLU A 762 25.99 9.93 -14.09
N VAL A 763 25.89 9.92 -12.76
CA VAL A 763 25.38 11.05 -11.98
C VAL A 763 26.48 11.56 -11.06
N ALA A 764 26.57 12.88 -10.92
CA ALA A 764 27.52 13.51 -10.01
C ALA A 764 26.82 14.38 -8.97
N PHE A 765 27.39 14.47 -7.76
CA PHE A 765 26.86 15.24 -6.64
C PHE A 765 27.89 16.22 -6.10
N ASP A 766 27.45 17.43 -5.74
CA ASP A 766 28.28 18.45 -5.11
C ASP A 766 27.45 19.31 -4.13
N ASN A 767 28.11 20.09 -3.27
CA ASN A 767 27.52 21.11 -2.40
C ASN A 767 26.29 20.67 -1.59
N LEU A 768 26.38 19.56 -0.86
CA LEU A 768 25.33 19.12 0.06
C LEU A 768 25.24 20.09 1.25
N LYS A 769 24.06 20.67 1.44
CA LYS A 769 23.74 21.56 2.55
C LYS A 769 22.46 21.14 3.23
N LEU A 770 22.40 21.31 4.54
CA LEU A 770 21.23 21.05 5.36
C LEU A 770 20.61 22.36 5.77
N GLN A 771 19.29 22.40 5.72
CA GLN A 771 18.52 23.57 6.11
C GLN A 771 17.67 23.22 7.30
N TYR A 772 17.93 23.90 8.40
CA TYR A 772 17.26 23.67 9.65
C TYR A 772 16.04 24.56 9.76
N PRO A 773 14.89 24.01 10.17
CA PRO A 773 13.80 24.86 10.58
C PRO A 773 14.32 25.76 11.72
N PRO A 774 13.80 26.98 11.83
CA PRO A 774 14.16 27.86 12.91
C PRO A 774 13.87 27.17 14.25
N GLN A 775 14.81 27.26 15.19
CA GLN A 775 14.54 26.87 16.58
C GLN A 775 13.30 27.66 17.05
N THR A 776 12.37 27.00 17.76
CA THR A 776 11.06 27.52 18.22
C THR A 776 10.99 29.04 18.17
N ILE A 777 10.05 29.60 17.39
CA ILE A 777 9.85 31.06 17.32
C ILE A 777 9.39 31.52 18.70
N LYS A 778 10.34 31.90 19.57
CA LYS A 778 10.05 32.31 20.94
C LYS A 778 9.40 33.69 20.88
N PRO A 779 8.11 33.81 21.23
CA PRO A 779 7.50 35.13 21.37
C PRO A 779 8.20 35.88 22.51
N GLN A 780 8.16 37.20 22.45
CA GLN A 780 8.78 38.06 23.46
C GLN A 780 8.26 37.71 24.87
N SER A 781 9.17 37.44 25.80
CA SER A 781 8.85 37.23 27.22
C SER A 781 8.74 38.58 27.93
N THR A 782 7.51 38.96 28.28
CA THR A 782 7.25 40.08 29.18
C THR A 782 6.06 39.74 30.06
N SER A 783 5.84 40.51 31.13
CA SER A 783 4.70 40.33 32.02
C SER A 783 3.74 41.51 31.90
N VAL A 784 2.45 41.22 31.99
CA VAL A 784 1.39 42.23 31.97
C VAL A 784 0.64 42.17 33.29
N LEU A 785 0.63 43.27 34.05
CA LEU A 785 -0.17 43.44 35.26
C LEU A 785 -1.34 44.39 35.00
N LEU A 786 -2.55 43.91 35.29
CA LEU A 786 -3.82 44.61 35.10
C LEU A 786 -4.60 44.66 36.41
N HIS A 787 -5.45 45.68 36.56
CA HIS A 787 -6.45 45.76 37.61
C HIS A 787 -7.85 45.91 37.01
N ILE A 788 -8.85 45.22 37.57
CA ILE A 788 -10.24 45.34 37.12
C ILE A 788 -10.73 46.78 37.31
N GLY A 789 -11.36 47.34 36.26
CA GLY A 789 -11.88 48.72 36.26
C GLY A 789 -10.80 49.81 36.12
N SER A 790 -9.54 49.44 35.87
CA SER A 790 -8.45 50.39 35.60
C SER A 790 -8.12 50.44 34.12
N LYS A 791 -7.99 51.65 33.55
CA LYS A 791 -7.40 51.85 32.22
C LYS A 791 -5.88 51.88 32.25
N THR A 792 -5.25 51.73 33.41
CA THR A 792 -3.79 51.70 33.52
C THR A 792 -3.32 50.27 33.73
N ALA A 793 -2.32 49.84 32.95
CA ALA A 793 -1.65 48.55 33.02
C ALA A 793 -0.14 48.71 33.19
N LYS A 794 0.57 47.67 33.65
CA LYS A 794 2.04 47.61 33.56
C LYS A 794 2.46 46.53 32.58
N VAL A 795 3.35 46.87 31.66
CA VAL A 795 4.03 45.93 30.75
C VAL A 795 5.51 45.93 31.15
N GLY A 796 5.96 44.85 31.79
CA GLY A 796 7.23 44.83 32.50
C GLY A 796 7.28 45.94 33.56
N THR A 797 8.20 46.89 33.40
CA THR A 797 8.35 48.05 34.29
C THR A 797 7.57 49.29 33.82
N SER A 798 7.09 49.31 32.57
CA SER A 798 6.47 50.48 31.95
C SER A 798 4.97 50.53 32.23
N THR A 799 4.46 51.73 32.50
CA THR A 799 3.01 51.97 32.68
C THR A 799 2.38 52.35 31.34
N VAL A 800 1.30 51.67 30.95
CA VAL A 800 0.61 51.82 29.67
C VAL A 800 -0.86 52.13 29.89
N GLN A 801 -1.43 53.00 29.06
CA GLN A 801 -2.87 53.28 29.04
C GLN A 801 -3.60 52.32 28.09
N LEU A 802 -4.70 51.76 28.58
CA LEU A 802 -5.61 50.89 27.88
C LEU A 802 -6.72 51.71 27.24
N ASP A 803 -7.09 51.29 26.04
CA ASP A 803 -8.23 51.80 25.29
C ASP A 803 -9.59 51.31 25.85
N ALA A 804 -9.60 50.21 26.60
CA ALA A 804 -10.74 49.77 27.41
C ALA A 804 -10.29 49.15 28.75
N GLU A 805 -11.10 49.31 29.79
CA GLU A 805 -10.81 48.73 31.11
C GLU A 805 -11.11 47.21 31.13
N PRO A 806 -10.29 46.39 31.81
CA PRO A 806 -10.64 45.01 32.13
C PRO A 806 -11.89 44.98 33.01
N LEU A 807 -12.80 44.04 32.74
CA LEU A 807 -14.06 43.93 33.46
C LEU A 807 -14.38 42.48 33.80
N VAL A 808 -15.25 42.29 34.79
CA VAL A 808 -15.82 40.98 35.10
C VAL A 808 -17.29 41.00 34.68
N GLN A 809 -17.68 40.04 33.84
CA GLN A 809 -19.05 39.87 33.39
C GLN A 809 -19.46 38.41 33.56
N LYS A 810 -20.51 38.18 34.35
CA LYS A 810 -21.06 36.84 34.64
C LYS A 810 -19.99 35.82 35.10
N GLY A 811 -19.02 36.27 35.91
CA GLY A 811 -17.95 35.41 36.43
C GLY A 811 -16.75 35.24 35.50
N THR A 812 -16.79 35.75 34.26
CA THR A 812 -15.66 35.75 33.34
C THR A 812 -14.94 37.10 33.35
N THR A 813 -13.62 37.07 33.45
CA THR A 813 -12.76 38.24 33.26
C THR A 813 -12.52 38.52 31.77
N TYR A 814 -12.85 39.72 31.35
CA TYR A 814 -12.71 40.23 29.99
C TYR A 814 -11.60 41.27 29.90
N VAL A 815 -10.76 41.16 28.87
CA VAL A 815 -9.62 42.06 28.64
C VAL A 815 -9.57 42.53 27.18
N PRO A 816 -9.01 43.72 26.88
CA PRO A 816 -8.82 44.17 25.50
C PRO A 816 -7.84 43.26 24.76
N LEU A 817 -8.30 42.56 23.74
CA LEU A 817 -7.52 41.54 23.04
C LEU A 817 -6.25 42.11 22.41
N ARG A 818 -6.38 43.23 21.70
CA ARG A 818 -5.27 43.86 20.99
C ARG A 818 -4.14 44.24 21.94
N PHE A 819 -4.47 44.84 23.09
CA PHE A 819 -3.47 45.16 24.10
C PHE A 819 -2.74 43.92 24.60
N ILE A 820 -3.46 42.84 24.95
CA ILE A 820 -2.84 41.59 25.43
C ILE A 820 -1.95 40.97 24.36
N SER A 821 -2.42 40.91 23.12
CA SER A 821 -1.65 40.40 21.98
C SER A 821 -0.39 41.22 21.76
N ASP A 822 -0.53 42.52 21.51
CA ASP A 822 0.58 43.41 21.18
C ASP A 822 1.61 43.46 22.30
N ALA A 823 1.16 43.53 23.57
CA ALA A 823 2.04 43.57 24.74
C ALA A 823 2.83 42.27 24.93
N LEU A 824 2.34 41.12 24.44
CA LEU A 824 2.94 39.80 24.65
C LEU A 824 3.52 39.19 23.36
N GLY A 825 3.77 40.04 22.36
CA GLY A 825 4.47 39.67 21.12
C GLY A 825 3.60 38.92 20.10
N GLY A 826 2.29 39.13 20.13
CA GLY A 826 1.36 38.65 19.10
C GLY A 826 0.95 39.75 18.12
N ASP A 827 0.71 39.38 16.86
CA ASP A 827 0.14 40.24 15.82
C ASP A 827 -1.38 40.01 15.72
N THR A 828 -2.17 41.06 15.95
CA THR A 828 -3.63 41.02 15.87
C THR A 828 -4.14 41.69 14.60
N THR A 829 -4.85 40.93 13.77
CA THR A 829 -5.55 41.43 12.58
C THR A 829 -7.06 41.34 12.76
N TRP A 830 -7.77 42.39 12.38
CA TRP A 830 -9.23 42.41 12.29
C TRP A 830 -9.67 42.37 10.84
N GLU A 831 -10.55 41.42 10.50
CA GLU A 831 -11.24 41.41 9.21
C GLU A 831 -12.70 41.85 9.44
N GLN A 832 -13.07 42.94 8.76
CA GLN A 832 -14.33 43.64 8.98
C GLN A 832 -15.56 42.88 8.46
N THR A 833 -15.44 42.22 7.32
CA THR A 833 -16.54 41.53 6.62
C THR A 833 -17.03 40.33 7.40
N LEU A 834 -16.10 39.50 7.88
CA LEU A 834 -16.31 38.28 8.65
C LEU A 834 -16.39 38.55 10.14
N LYS A 835 -16.08 39.78 10.59
CA LYS A 835 -15.93 40.14 12.01
C LYS A 835 -14.98 39.19 12.74
N ARG A 836 -13.91 38.79 12.07
CA ARG A 836 -12.93 37.83 12.57
C ARG A 836 -11.76 38.58 13.16
N VAL A 837 -11.33 38.16 14.35
CA VAL A 837 -10.00 38.50 14.86
C VAL A 837 -9.09 37.29 14.64
N THR A 838 -7.92 37.53 14.06
CA THR A 838 -6.84 36.56 13.94
C THR A 838 -5.66 37.07 14.75
N VAL A 839 -5.16 36.26 15.69
CA VAL A 839 -3.98 36.53 16.50
C VAL A 839 -2.90 35.50 16.15
N LEU A 840 -1.71 35.99 15.77
CA LEU A 840 -0.54 35.16 15.48
C LEU A 840 0.56 35.45 16.50
N ARG A 841 1.06 34.43 17.18
CA ARG A 841 2.10 34.56 18.20
C ARG A 841 3.03 33.35 18.16
N GLY A 842 4.23 33.51 17.61
CA GLY A 842 5.17 32.41 17.48
C GLY A 842 4.58 31.29 16.63
N ASP A 843 4.36 30.12 17.24
CA ASP A 843 3.72 28.95 16.65
C ASP A 843 2.20 28.83 16.91
N ARG A 844 1.59 29.87 17.50
CA ARG A 844 0.17 29.90 17.86
C ARG A 844 -0.62 30.82 16.94
N MET A 845 -1.74 30.31 16.46
CA MET A 845 -2.81 31.03 15.81
C MET A 845 -4.07 30.84 16.62
N LEU A 846 -4.74 31.96 16.89
CA LEU A 846 -6.05 31.99 17.49
C LEU A 846 -6.99 32.81 16.63
N GLU A 847 -8.13 32.24 16.26
CA GLU A 847 -9.21 32.95 15.59
C GLU A 847 -10.48 32.93 16.42
N LEU A 848 -11.13 34.10 16.47
CA LEU A 848 -12.35 34.30 17.23
C LEU A 848 -13.26 35.31 16.57
N TRP A 849 -14.55 35.20 16.89
CA TRP A 849 -15.61 36.03 16.36
C TRP A 849 -16.44 36.60 17.52
N PRO A 850 -16.60 37.92 17.65
CA PRO A 850 -17.46 38.49 18.68
C PRO A 850 -18.89 37.95 18.59
N GLY A 851 -19.43 37.51 19.72
CA GLY A 851 -20.75 36.88 19.82
C GLY A 851 -20.76 35.35 19.63
N GLN A 852 -19.66 34.72 19.22
CA GLN A 852 -19.52 33.26 19.12
C GLN A 852 -18.63 32.70 20.24
N SER A 853 -19.02 31.57 20.83
CA SER A 853 -18.25 30.93 21.91
C SER A 853 -17.14 30.01 21.40
N ASP A 854 -17.26 29.47 20.20
CA ASP A 854 -16.21 28.63 19.62
C ASP A 854 -15.10 29.50 19.06
N LEU A 855 -13.86 29.10 19.33
CA LEU A 855 -12.64 29.67 18.76
C LEU A 855 -11.85 28.58 18.02
N ILE A 856 -11.04 28.98 17.05
CA ILE A 856 -10.15 28.07 16.33
C ILE A 856 -8.73 28.33 16.82
N ALA A 857 -8.08 27.33 17.38
CA ALA A 857 -6.70 27.40 17.85
C ALA A 857 -5.85 26.35 17.12
N ASN A 858 -4.90 26.78 16.29
CA ASN A 858 -4.04 25.91 15.47
C ASN A 858 -4.80 24.78 14.74
N GLY A 859 -5.95 25.09 14.13
CA GLY A 859 -6.75 24.07 13.46
C GLY A 859 -7.65 23.26 14.38
N VAL A 860 -7.71 23.51 15.68
CA VAL A 860 -8.62 22.81 16.59
C VAL A 860 -9.78 23.71 16.98
N ARG A 861 -11.00 23.20 16.92
CA ARG A 861 -12.16 23.87 17.50
C ARG A 861 -12.09 23.79 19.02
N VAL A 862 -12.10 24.93 19.68
CA VAL A 862 -12.02 25.03 21.14
C VAL A 862 -13.24 25.78 21.65
N PRO A 863 -14.06 25.17 22.54
CA PRO A 863 -15.18 25.85 23.15
C PRO A 863 -14.67 26.84 24.23
N ALA A 864 -15.10 28.10 24.16
CA ALA A 864 -14.88 29.07 25.23
C ALA A 864 -16.08 29.11 26.20
N PRO A 865 -15.84 29.38 27.50
CA PRO A 865 -16.91 29.49 28.51
C PRO A 865 -17.87 30.67 28.27
N SER A 866 -17.47 31.63 27.44
CA SER A 866 -18.27 32.80 27.07
C SER A 866 -17.75 33.43 25.79
N ALA A 867 -18.61 34.03 24.97
CA ALA A 867 -18.21 34.66 23.72
C ALA A 867 -17.39 35.95 23.94
N PRO A 868 -16.46 36.31 23.04
CA PRO A 868 -15.89 37.65 22.96
C PRO A 868 -16.98 38.70 22.72
N VAL A 869 -16.80 39.91 23.25
CA VAL A 869 -17.79 41.00 23.17
C VAL A 869 -17.15 42.27 22.60
N VAL A 870 -17.95 43.07 21.89
CA VAL A 870 -17.52 44.41 21.48
C VAL A 870 -18.09 45.43 22.45
N LYS A 871 -17.22 46.21 23.10
CA LYS A 871 -17.61 47.31 24.00
C LYS A 871 -16.81 48.56 23.65
N ASN A 872 -17.49 49.68 23.45
CA ASN A 872 -16.87 50.97 23.08
C ASN A 872 -15.92 50.87 21.87
N GLY A 873 -16.30 50.08 20.85
CA GLY A 873 -15.48 49.87 19.66
C GLY A 873 -14.20 49.05 19.90
N ARG A 874 -14.13 48.28 20.99
CA ARG A 874 -13.02 47.38 21.32
C ARG A 874 -13.51 45.95 21.56
N VAL A 875 -12.76 44.99 21.02
CA VAL A 875 -13.02 43.56 21.25
C VAL A 875 -12.41 43.16 22.59
N LEU A 876 -13.28 42.72 23.49
CA LEU A 876 -12.93 42.15 24.79
C LEU A 876 -13.08 40.63 24.72
N VAL A 877 -12.08 39.91 25.21
CA VAL A 877 -12.06 38.43 25.18
C VAL A 877 -12.06 37.82 26.58
N PRO A 878 -12.60 36.59 26.75
CA PRO A 878 -12.40 35.80 27.96
C PRO A 878 -10.90 35.53 28.14
N LEU A 879 -10.31 36.15 29.16
CA LEU A 879 -8.86 36.21 29.31
C LEU A 879 -8.22 34.82 29.35
N ARG A 880 -8.74 33.93 30.20
CA ARG A 880 -8.09 32.65 30.50
C ARG A 880 -7.91 31.77 29.26
N VAL A 881 -9.01 31.46 28.57
CA VAL A 881 -8.97 30.59 27.39
C VAL A 881 -8.11 31.18 26.28
N VAL A 882 -8.22 32.50 26.02
CA VAL A 882 -7.42 33.15 24.98
C VAL A 882 -5.93 33.14 25.32
N SER A 883 -5.57 33.47 26.56
CA SER A 883 -4.18 33.43 27.01
C SER A 883 -3.61 32.01 26.94
N GLU A 884 -4.33 31.01 27.44
CA GLU A 884 -3.87 29.61 27.42
C GLU A 884 -3.66 29.09 25.98
N GLN A 885 -4.58 29.40 25.05
CA GLN A 885 -4.41 29.02 23.63
C GLN A 885 -3.23 29.73 22.94
N LEU A 886 -2.88 30.93 23.39
CA LEU A 886 -1.70 31.66 22.94
C LEU A 886 -0.41 31.27 23.68
N GLY A 887 -0.47 30.26 24.56
CA GLY A 887 0.68 29.78 25.33
C GLY A 887 1.11 30.70 26.47
N LEU A 888 0.18 31.47 27.03
CA LEU A 888 0.40 32.41 28.13
C LEU A 888 -0.18 31.85 29.44
N THR A 889 0.42 32.25 30.57
CA THR A 889 -0.06 31.86 31.91
C THR A 889 -0.77 33.03 32.56
N VAL A 890 -1.95 32.78 33.14
CA VAL A 890 -2.77 33.79 33.83
C VAL A 890 -2.86 33.52 35.32
N VAL A 891 -2.43 34.49 36.13
CA VAL A 891 -2.54 34.49 37.60
C VAL A 891 -3.54 35.55 38.04
N TRP A 892 -4.57 35.14 38.77
CA TRP A 892 -5.57 36.04 39.36
C TRP A 892 -5.35 36.18 40.87
N GLN A 893 -5.28 37.41 41.36
CA GLN A 893 -5.18 37.71 42.79
C GLN A 893 -6.43 38.44 43.26
N ALA A 894 -7.31 37.70 43.95
CA ALA A 894 -8.63 38.20 44.37
C ALA A 894 -8.55 39.43 45.30
N ALA A 895 -7.63 39.41 46.28
CA ALA A 895 -7.49 40.50 47.26
C ALA A 895 -7.08 41.83 46.62
N ALA A 896 -6.23 41.79 45.59
CA ALA A 896 -5.72 42.97 44.89
C ALA A 896 -6.54 43.33 43.64
N LYS A 897 -7.56 42.53 43.32
CA LYS A 897 -8.31 42.57 42.04
C LYS A 897 -7.38 42.69 40.82
N SER A 898 -6.24 42.01 40.88
CA SER A 898 -5.18 42.11 39.89
C SER A 898 -5.00 40.82 39.10
N ILE A 899 -4.59 40.97 37.84
CA ILE A 899 -4.32 39.90 36.89
C ILE A 899 -2.87 40.06 36.44
N THR A 900 -2.08 39.00 36.56
CA THR A 900 -0.75 38.94 35.96
C THR A 900 -0.72 37.92 34.84
N ILE A 901 -0.17 38.29 33.69
CA ILE A 901 -0.04 37.43 32.51
C ILE A 901 1.45 37.32 32.18
N TYR A 902 1.92 36.09 31.93
CA TYR A 902 3.31 35.74 31.60
C TYR A 902 3.40 34.98 30.28
#